data_AF-A0A1C5W0V4-F1
#
_entry.id   AF-A0A1C5W0V4-F1
#
_cell.length_a   1.000
_cell.length_b   1.000
_cell.length_c   1.000
_cell.angle_alpha   90.00
_cell.angle_beta   90.00
_cell.angle_gamma   90.00
#
_symmetry.space_group_name_H-M   'P 1'
#
loop_
_entity.id
_entity.type
_entity.pdbx_description
1 polymer ?
#
loop_
_entity_poly.entity_id
_entity_poly.type
_entity_poly.pdbx_seq_one_letter_code
_entity_poly.pdbx_strand_id
1 'polypeptide(L)'
;MGKRTSLVDLKTAGKITLDADDVTGDAFISAGSVKLEADLLDIYLSGGAVKYLIEATDEQNGEISLKKTGSLNSFNLVNGNNINVTEAFFKATDTFLSSNGNSNSNSSSGRIVLVGETIAEGNLELETVKDVTIRAKKTAVKGNLAVNAENGYGVEITSEGGAVSTGSTEITASSLVVMLQANGDAAIIEGNAKINANIISMQSANNAAIAGDADLQARNYITLLGAEGHSVIGGSNILMNAAGGELSISRTGSAATDTPPLLGGTLQTQNDIVKYSDGGENWVQIMATGETYDADNCEHPILAGYSGRCMVCGEYDIEYAELIGTDGTTKRMLNGDFGGTGARNDFRYLEDGDTIKFVKDIYGNGRTAAIGDSKAVTLDLNGHTLILDTISSGNNLTIANGNYKGKITNSGVGLTKELIFKNAKAALNDLQWMTNNGVKLEGSEVTVSGNDGSGQCWLEKLTMDEDSKLVLKNVSQGISNYANVALEESLGTIRGFLPKDFSIANRKRNPADVDYRNTIVDADGQIAQNVELRYRKMTDADLSATLNPTTYTYDGTAKEPEVLVVYDGQTLTKDTDYTVAYSDNKNAGNAEVTITGIGVYHEAAHLQFTIGKAGQAAPTGLKAVNISKTGASDGAIENLTTAMEYSTDEIHWTKVTDGTKINQLTAGDYFVRYAETGNYLASASTKVTVAVKEDPSTGNGSNTVALTGTTQKTATIKTGDETPVGRILLLMFSAAGLLVVAAAGRKKYC
;
A
#
# COMPACT_ATOMS: atom_id res chain seq x y z
N MET A 1 -20.71 -25.67 54.07
CA MET A 1 -21.43 -24.49 54.62
C MET A 1 -20.86 -23.26 53.93
N GLY A 2 -21.56 -22.71 52.94
CA GLY A 2 -21.09 -21.52 52.22
C GLY A 2 -21.09 -20.33 53.18
N LYS A 3 -19.97 -19.59 53.25
CA LYS A 3 -19.93 -18.27 53.89
C LYS A 3 -21.03 -17.45 53.21
N ARG A 4 -22.06 -17.02 53.95
CA ARG A 4 -22.98 -15.99 53.46
C ARG A 4 -22.12 -14.74 53.28
N THR A 5 -21.82 -14.37 52.04
CA THR A 5 -21.16 -13.10 51.75
C THR A 5 -22.15 -11.99 52.09
N SER A 6 -21.75 -11.07 52.98
CA SER A 6 -22.58 -9.90 53.30
C SER A 6 -22.65 -9.00 52.07
N LEU A 7 -23.79 -8.34 51.84
CA LEU A 7 -23.97 -7.42 50.72
C LEU A 7 -24.52 -6.11 51.25
N VAL A 8 -23.89 -5.00 50.86
CA VAL A 8 -24.47 -3.66 50.97
C VAL A 8 -24.94 -3.28 49.58
N ASP A 9 -26.24 -3.10 49.40
CA ASP A 9 -26.84 -2.70 48.11
C ASP A 9 -27.90 -1.63 48.37
N LEU A 10 -27.58 -0.37 48.09
CA LEU A 10 -28.45 0.78 48.30
C LEU A 10 -28.60 1.57 47.00
N LYS A 11 -29.86 1.78 46.59
CA LYS A 11 -30.21 2.53 45.39
C LYS A 11 -31.32 3.54 45.65
N THR A 12 -31.11 4.79 45.26
CA THR A 12 -32.10 5.88 45.42
C THR A 12 -31.97 6.94 44.34
N ALA A 13 -33.04 7.66 44.02
CA ALA A 13 -32.99 8.87 43.18
C ALA A 13 -32.72 10.15 44.01
N GLY A 14 -32.29 10.00 45.26
CA GLY A 14 -32.02 11.09 46.18
C GLY A 14 -30.55 11.14 46.60
N LYS A 15 -30.31 11.46 47.86
CA LYS A 15 -28.97 11.54 48.43
C LYS A 15 -28.67 10.31 49.31
N ILE A 16 -27.52 9.70 49.12
CA ILE A 16 -26.88 8.84 50.12
C ILE A 16 -25.75 9.65 50.76
N THR A 17 -25.75 9.77 52.09
CA THR A 17 -24.63 10.35 52.85
C THR A 17 -24.15 9.30 53.84
N LEU A 18 -22.87 8.97 53.75
CA LEU A 18 -22.16 8.12 54.70
C LEU A 18 -21.22 9.02 55.49
N ASP A 19 -21.40 9.09 56.80
CA ASP A 19 -20.70 10.05 57.66
C ASP A 19 -20.35 9.40 59.00
N ALA A 20 -19.09 9.49 59.41
CA ALA A 20 -18.63 9.07 60.72
C ALA A 20 -17.44 9.90 61.21
N ASP A 21 -17.43 10.20 62.51
CA ASP A 21 -16.37 10.95 63.18
C ASP A 21 -15.25 10.08 63.74
N ASP A 22 -15.50 8.79 64.00
CA ASP A 22 -14.48 7.84 64.47
C ASP A 22 -14.92 6.41 64.13
N VAL A 23 -14.01 5.61 63.56
CA VAL A 23 -14.28 4.26 63.08
C VAL A 23 -13.29 3.30 63.73
N THR A 24 -13.81 2.30 64.43
CA THR A 24 -13.00 1.23 65.01
C THR A 24 -12.96 0.04 64.05
N GLY A 25 -11.91 -0.06 63.25
CA GLY A 25 -11.73 -1.15 62.29
C GLY A 25 -10.75 -0.83 61.17
N ASP A 26 -10.45 -1.83 60.34
CA ASP A 26 -9.53 -1.67 59.21
C ASP A 26 -10.20 -0.95 58.02
N ALA A 27 -11.53 -0.95 57.90
CA ALA A 27 -12.25 -0.29 56.82
C ALA A 27 -13.46 0.53 57.31
N PHE A 28 -13.82 1.59 56.59
CA PHE A 28 -15.04 2.36 56.88
C PHE A 28 -16.31 1.60 56.52
N ILE A 29 -16.32 0.89 55.38
CA ILE A 29 -17.34 -0.10 55.04
C ILE A 29 -16.63 -1.43 54.74
N SER A 30 -17.09 -2.52 55.37
CA SER A 30 -16.61 -3.87 55.11
C SER A 30 -17.80 -4.81 54.88
N ALA A 31 -17.90 -5.39 53.69
CA ALA A 31 -18.93 -6.35 53.30
C ALA A 31 -18.38 -7.34 52.26
N GLY A 32 -19.10 -8.41 51.91
CA GLY A 32 -18.72 -9.29 50.79
C GLY A 32 -18.69 -8.53 49.45
N SER A 33 -19.67 -7.66 49.20
CA SER A 33 -19.69 -6.69 48.10
C SER A 33 -20.43 -5.41 48.52
N VAL A 34 -20.15 -4.29 47.85
CA VAL A 34 -20.77 -2.97 48.15
C VAL A 34 -21.25 -2.31 46.86
N LYS A 35 -22.54 -1.98 46.78
CA LYS A 35 -23.17 -1.28 45.65
C LYS A 35 -23.97 -0.09 46.17
N LEU A 36 -23.58 1.12 45.77
CA LEU A 36 -24.25 2.35 46.16
C LEU A 36 -24.59 3.15 44.89
N GLU A 37 -25.87 3.46 44.69
CA GLU A 37 -26.36 4.23 43.55
C GLU A 37 -27.28 5.36 44.04
N ALA A 38 -26.91 6.61 43.76
CA ALA A 38 -27.66 7.78 44.19
C ALA A 38 -27.45 8.99 43.26
N ASP A 39 -28.39 9.93 43.24
CA ASP A 39 -28.19 11.19 42.51
C ASP A 39 -27.00 11.98 43.08
N LEU A 40 -26.91 11.99 44.41
CA LEU A 40 -25.77 12.50 45.17
C LEU A 40 -25.31 11.42 46.15
N LEU A 41 -24.04 11.02 46.05
CA LEU A 41 -23.39 10.12 47.00
C LEU A 41 -22.25 10.86 47.68
N ASP A 42 -22.39 11.14 48.97
CA ASP A 42 -21.34 11.78 49.75
C ASP A 42 -20.78 10.80 50.80
N ILE A 43 -19.46 10.79 50.93
CA ILE A 43 -18.73 9.94 51.89
C ILE A 43 -17.80 10.85 52.69
N TYR A 44 -18.03 10.89 54.00
CA TYR A 44 -17.27 11.68 54.96
C TYR A 44 -16.74 10.77 56.07
N LEU A 45 -15.46 10.91 56.37
CA LEU A 45 -14.79 10.34 57.53
C LEU A 45 -14.00 11.49 58.17
N SER A 46 -14.69 12.23 59.04
CA SER A 46 -14.24 13.50 59.66
C SER A 46 -13.24 13.29 60.80
N GLY A 47 -13.12 12.06 61.33
CA GLY A 47 -12.09 11.71 62.31
C GLY A 47 -11.76 10.21 62.32
N GLY A 48 -10.68 9.86 63.02
CA GLY A 48 -10.05 8.53 62.94
C GLY A 48 -9.23 8.33 61.66
N ALA A 49 -8.64 7.15 61.52
CA ALA A 49 -7.95 6.71 60.30
C ALA A 49 -8.24 5.22 60.08
N VAL A 50 -8.59 4.85 58.85
CA VAL A 50 -8.83 3.46 58.44
C VAL A 50 -7.81 3.05 57.39
N LYS A 51 -7.57 1.74 57.22
CA LYS A 51 -6.73 1.26 56.12
C LYS A 51 -7.43 1.41 54.78
N TYR A 52 -8.73 1.08 54.74
CA TYR A 52 -9.55 1.12 53.53
C TYR A 52 -10.81 1.99 53.69
N LEU A 53 -11.19 2.75 52.66
CA LEU A 53 -12.48 3.43 52.68
C LEU A 53 -13.61 2.40 52.52
N ILE A 54 -13.48 1.49 51.56
CA ILE A 54 -14.40 0.38 51.37
C ILE A 54 -13.60 -0.89 51.08
N GLU A 55 -13.90 -1.96 51.81
CA GLU A 55 -13.34 -3.29 51.61
C GLU A 55 -14.45 -4.29 51.22
N ALA A 56 -14.27 -4.94 50.07
CA ALA A 56 -15.01 -6.13 49.69
C ALA A 56 -14.24 -7.38 50.16
N THR A 57 -14.85 -8.14 51.05
CA THR A 57 -14.25 -9.28 51.78
C THR A 57 -14.40 -10.62 51.06
N ASP A 58 -15.20 -10.69 49.99
CA ASP A 58 -15.18 -11.83 49.09
C ASP A 58 -13.94 -11.75 48.20
N GLU A 59 -12.90 -12.50 48.56
CA GLU A 59 -11.62 -12.51 47.84
C GLU A 59 -11.73 -13.00 46.38
N GLN A 60 -12.81 -13.68 46.00
CA GLN A 60 -12.98 -14.20 44.65
C GLN A 60 -13.83 -13.26 43.77
N ASN A 61 -14.91 -12.70 44.33
CA ASN A 61 -15.90 -11.95 43.55
C ASN A 61 -16.33 -10.62 44.21
N GLY A 62 -15.55 -10.13 45.18
CA GLY A 62 -15.86 -8.90 45.88
C GLY A 62 -15.82 -7.70 44.94
N GLU A 63 -16.96 -7.02 44.79
CA GLU A 63 -17.13 -5.87 43.92
C GLU A 63 -17.50 -4.64 44.74
N ILE A 64 -16.94 -3.48 44.38
CA ILE A 64 -17.36 -2.18 44.88
C ILE A 64 -17.89 -1.36 43.70
N SER A 65 -19.17 -1.01 43.68
CA SER A 65 -19.77 -0.19 42.62
C SER A 65 -20.40 1.07 43.22
N LEU A 66 -19.86 2.24 42.91
CA LEU A 66 -20.35 3.54 43.37
C LEU A 66 -20.80 4.39 42.18
N LYS A 67 -22.10 4.62 42.06
CA LYS A 67 -22.71 5.31 40.91
C LYS A 67 -23.40 6.58 41.36
N LYS A 68 -22.97 7.72 40.80
CA LYS A 68 -23.69 8.99 40.94
C LYS A 68 -24.54 9.24 39.70
N THR A 69 -25.85 9.42 39.88
CA THR A 69 -26.85 9.47 38.79
C THR A 69 -27.42 10.86 38.48
N GLY A 70 -27.16 11.86 39.33
CA GLY A 70 -27.78 13.18 39.23
C GLY A 70 -27.11 14.10 38.22
N SER A 71 -27.83 15.04 37.62
CA SER A 71 -27.29 15.91 36.55
C SER A 71 -26.22 16.93 36.99
N LEU A 72 -26.05 17.18 38.29
CA LEU A 72 -25.06 18.11 38.85
C LEU A 72 -24.19 17.43 39.92
N ASN A 73 -23.64 16.26 39.58
CA ASN A 73 -22.81 15.49 40.49
C ASN A 73 -21.32 15.57 40.10
N SER A 74 -20.42 15.37 41.07
CA SER A 74 -19.02 15.05 40.81
C SER A 74 -18.56 14.04 41.86
N PHE A 75 -17.64 13.15 41.50
CA PHE A 75 -17.12 12.13 42.40
C PHE A 75 -15.76 12.56 42.94
N ASN A 76 -15.72 13.23 44.10
CA ASN A 76 -14.47 13.72 44.70
C ASN A 76 -14.17 12.97 46.00
N LEU A 77 -13.04 12.26 46.05
CA LEU A 77 -12.48 11.66 47.27
C LEU A 77 -11.06 12.19 47.46
N VAL A 78 -10.83 12.94 48.54
CA VAL A 78 -9.55 13.60 48.82
C VAL A 78 -9.10 13.29 50.23
N ASN A 79 -8.04 12.49 50.33
CA ASN A 79 -7.41 12.11 51.58
C ASN A 79 -6.84 13.32 52.32
N GLY A 80 -7.09 13.40 53.63
CA GLY A 80 -6.69 14.51 54.49
C GLY A 80 -7.64 15.73 54.47
N ASN A 81 -8.65 15.77 53.59
CA ASN A 81 -9.71 16.77 53.65
C ASN A 81 -10.91 16.23 54.44
N ASN A 82 -11.61 15.27 53.84
CA ASN A 82 -12.90 14.76 54.32
C ASN A 82 -12.91 13.24 54.52
N ILE A 83 -11.77 12.59 54.26
CA ILE A 83 -11.53 11.17 54.50
C ILE A 83 -10.07 11.00 54.94
N ASN A 84 -9.80 9.98 55.76
CA ASN A 84 -8.45 9.66 56.21
C ASN A 84 -8.16 8.16 56.07
N VAL A 85 -7.43 7.81 55.02
CA VAL A 85 -7.17 6.43 54.58
C VAL A 85 -5.66 6.22 54.47
N THR A 86 -5.15 5.16 55.08
CA THR A 86 -3.69 4.92 55.18
C THR A 86 -3.14 3.91 54.16
N GLU A 87 -3.99 3.05 53.59
CA GLU A 87 -3.57 2.06 52.57
C GLU A 87 -4.17 2.35 51.20
N ALA A 88 -5.49 2.14 51.02
CA ALA A 88 -6.16 2.33 49.73
C ALA A 88 -7.62 2.76 49.89
N PHE A 89 -8.19 3.56 48.98
CA PHE A 89 -9.63 3.84 49.04
C PHE A 89 -10.45 2.55 48.91
N PHE A 90 -10.13 1.72 47.93
CA PHE A 90 -10.90 0.52 47.63
C PHE A 90 -10.02 -0.72 47.69
N LYS A 91 -10.52 -1.76 48.33
CA LYS A 91 -9.94 -3.10 48.28
C LYS A 91 -11.01 -4.09 47.85
N ALA A 92 -10.90 -4.58 46.62
CA ALA A 92 -11.87 -5.46 45.98
C ALA A 92 -11.22 -6.18 44.79
N THR A 93 -11.86 -7.22 44.24
CA THR A 93 -11.43 -7.74 42.93
C THR A 93 -11.65 -6.68 41.85
N ASP A 94 -12.84 -6.08 41.85
CA ASP A 94 -13.26 -5.07 40.89
C ASP A 94 -13.92 -3.87 41.59
N THR A 95 -13.50 -2.66 41.23
CA THR A 95 -14.09 -1.40 41.68
C THR A 95 -14.59 -0.62 40.49
N PHE A 96 -15.86 -0.22 40.50
CA PHE A 96 -16.51 0.59 39.47
C PHE A 96 -16.98 1.92 40.07
N LEU A 97 -16.55 3.04 39.50
CA LEU A 97 -17.03 4.37 39.87
C LEU A 97 -17.64 5.06 38.66
N SER A 98 -18.83 5.66 38.81
CA SER A 98 -19.40 6.49 37.76
C SER A 98 -19.91 7.86 38.20
N SER A 99 -19.73 8.84 37.32
CA SER A 99 -20.24 10.21 37.46
C SER A 99 -20.87 10.67 36.15
N ASN A 100 -22.21 10.63 36.09
CA ASN A 100 -22.99 10.94 34.89
C ASN A 100 -23.53 12.39 34.85
N GLY A 101 -22.83 13.33 35.47
CA GLY A 101 -23.27 14.74 35.54
C GLY A 101 -23.42 15.40 34.16
N ASN A 102 -23.89 16.64 34.11
CA ASN A 102 -24.09 17.36 32.85
C ASN A 102 -22.76 17.74 32.19
N SER A 103 -22.57 17.29 30.94
CA SER A 103 -21.40 17.59 30.10
C SER A 103 -21.36 19.01 29.54
N ASN A 104 -22.50 19.72 29.46
CA ASN A 104 -22.66 20.99 28.72
C ASN A 104 -22.37 22.26 29.54
N SER A 105 -21.34 22.29 30.40
CA SER A 105 -21.03 23.53 31.14
C SER A 105 -19.56 23.68 31.57
N ASN A 106 -19.13 24.92 31.77
CA ASN A 106 -17.93 25.30 32.54
C ASN A 106 -17.99 24.87 34.03
N SER A 107 -18.99 24.08 34.45
CA SER A 107 -19.10 23.58 35.82
C SER A 107 -18.15 22.41 36.06
N SER A 108 -17.82 22.13 37.33
CA SER A 108 -17.06 20.94 37.72
C SER A 108 -17.90 19.65 37.74
N SER A 109 -19.12 19.67 37.19
CA SER A 109 -20.02 18.51 37.19
C SER A 109 -19.53 17.44 36.21
N GLY A 110 -19.84 16.20 36.54
CA GLY A 110 -19.52 15.02 35.74
C GLY A 110 -18.05 14.64 35.76
N ARG A 111 -17.24 15.12 36.72
CA ARG A 111 -15.81 14.76 36.87
C ARG A 111 -15.59 13.76 38.00
N ILE A 112 -14.49 13.02 37.92
CA ILE A 112 -13.99 12.15 39.00
C ILE A 112 -12.63 12.67 39.48
N VAL A 113 -12.48 12.90 40.79
CA VAL A 113 -11.23 13.35 41.42
C VAL A 113 -10.90 12.46 42.61
N LEU A 114 -9.77 11.74 42.54
CA LEU A 114 -9.32 10.81 43.56
C LEU A 114 -7.89 11.17 43.99
N VAL A 115 -7.72 11.60 45.24
CA VAL A 115 -6.41 12.00 45.78
C VAL A 115 -6.14 11.20 47.05
N GLY A 116 -5.21 10.24 47.02
CA GLY A 116 -5.06 9.25 48.09
C GLY A 116 -3.66 8.65 48.20
N GLU A 117 -3.51 7.64 49.06
CA GLU A 117 -2.29 6.84 49.16
C GLU A 117 -2.21 5.88 47.97
N THR A 118 -3.02 4.83 47.98
CA THR A 118 -3.42 3.99 46.83
C THR A 118 -4.89 4.27 46.54
N ILE A 119 -5.35 4.22 45.29
CA ILE A 119 -6.79 4.35 45.00
C ILE A 119 -7.48 2.99 45.09
N ALA A 120 -6.95 1.99 44.40
CA ALA A 120 -7.53 0.65 44.38
C ALA A 120 -6.46 -0.44 44.58
N GLU A 121 -6.72 -1.36 45.52
CA GLU A 121 -6.13 -2.69 45.52
C GLU A 121 -7.08 -3.63 44.79
N GLY A 122 -6.72 -4.01 43.56
CA GLY A 122 -7.61 -4.66 42.59
C GLY A 122 -7.85 -3.81 41.34
N ASN A 123 -8.79 -4.23 40.50
CA ASN A 123 -9.13 -3.53 39.27
C ASN A 123 -9.97 -2.28 39.55
N LEU A 124 -9.77 -1.23 38.74
CA LEU A 124 -10.52 0.02 38.82
C LEU A 124 -11.07 0.41 37.45
N GLU A 125 -12.38 0.57 37.37
CA GLU A 125 -13.10 1.09 36.22
C GLU A 125 -13.75 2.44 36.56
N LEU A 126 -13.51 3.44 35.73
CA LEU A 126 -14.04 4.79 35.86
C LEU A 126 -14.86 5.16 34.62
N GLU A 127 -16.15 5.47 34.83
CA GLU A 127 -17.03 5.95 33.76
C GLU A 127 -17.50 7.37 34.06
N THR A 128 -17.19 8.30 33.17
CA THR A 128 -17.52 9.70 33.40
C THR A 128 -17.77 10.46 32.12
N VAL A 129 -18.61 11.49 32.19
CA VAL A 129 -18.85 12.35 31.03
C VAL A 129 -17.80 13.47 30.90
N LYS A 130 -16.90 13.61 31.88
CA LYS A 130 -15.94 14.72 31.97
C LYS A 130 -14.51 14.27 32.38
N ASP A 131 -13.82 15.10 33.17
CA ASP A 131 -12.42 14.93 33.56
C ASP A 131 -12.22 13.82 34.58
N VAL A 132 -11.09 13.14 34.50
CA VAL A 132 -10.60 12.24 35.54
C VAL A 132 -9.28 12.77 36.07
N THR A 133 -9.19 12.98 37.38
CA THR A 133 -7.95 13.35 38.06
C THR A 133 -7.64 12.35 39.15
N ILE A 134 -6.49 11.68 39.06
CA ILE A 134 -5.98 10.81 40.11
C ILE A 134 -4.61 11.29 40.56
N ARG A 135 -4.42 11.45 41.87
CA ARG A 135 -3.12 11.73 42.49
C ARG A 135 -2.90 10.74 43.63
N ALA A 136 -2.03 9.78 43.41
CA ALA A 136 -1.70 8.74 44.38
C ALA A 136 -0.27 8.94 44.91
N LYS A 137 -0.09 8.86 46.23
CA LYS A 137 1.27 8.90 46.81
C LYS A 137 2.05 7.62 46.60
N LYS A 138 1.35 6.49 46.48
CA LYS A 138 1.90 5.16 46.16
C LYS A 138 1.39 4.76 44.77
N THR A 139 1.42 3.48 44.43
CA THR A 139 0.74 2.94 43.26
C THR A 139 -0.72 3.38 43.23
N ALA A 140 -1.20 3.92 42.10
CA ALA A 140 -2.60 4.36 42.01
C ALA A 140 -3.56 3.15 41.98
N VAL A 141 -3.30 2.17 41.13
CA VAL A 141 -4.11 0.95 40.97
C VAL A 141 -3.22 -0.29 41.00
N LYS A 142 -3.42 -1.18 41.97
CA LYS A 142 -2.76 -2.48 42.05
C LYS A 142 -3.58 -3.56 41.32
N GLY A 143 -3.78 -3.37 40.03
CA GLY A 143 -4.64 -4.18 39.17
C GLY A 143 -4.80 -3.52 37.82
N ASN A 144 -5.83 -3.90 37.05
CA ASN A 144 -6.14 -3.26 35.78
C ASN A 144 -6.85 -1.92 35.98
N LEU A 145 -6.59 -0.95 35.09
CA LEU A 145 -7.25 0.35 35.08
C LEU A 145 -8.04 0.52 33.78
N ALA A 146 -9.33 0.81 33.89
CA ALA A 146 -10.18 1.19 32.77
C ALA A 146 -10.75 2.60 32.99
N VAL A 147 -10.67 3.47 31.98
CA VAL A 147 -11.24 4.82 32.03
C VAL A 147 -12.00 5.11 30.74
N ASN A 148 -13.28 5.47 30.87
CA ASN A 148 -14.09 6.01 29.79
C ASN A 148 -14.50 7.45 30.12
N ALA A 149 -14.05 8.41 29.30
CA ALA A 149 -14.26 9.84 29.49
C ALA A 149 -14.60 10.54 28.17
N GLU A 150 -15.69 11.31 28.13
CA GLU A 150 -16.22 11.83 26.86
C GLU A 150 -15.87 13.31 26.58
N ASN A 151 -15.91 14.18 27.59
CA ASN A 151 -15.77 15.65 27.43
C ASN A 151 -14.81 16.24 28.48
N GLY A 152 -14.49 17.53 28.35
CA GLY A 152 -13.63 18.24 29.31
C GLY A 152 -12.21 18.51 28.80
N TYR A 153 -11.27 18.60 29.73
CA TYR A 153 -9.84 18.83 29.51
C TYR A 153 -9.07 17.51 29.37
N GLY A 154 -9.26 16.53 30.27
CA GLY A 154 -8.38 15.37 30.28
C GLY A 154 -8.58 14.29 31.32
N VAL A 155 -7.84 13.20 31.12
CA VAL A 155 -7.55 12.15 32.10
C VAL A 155 -6.12 12.38 32.58
N GLU A 156 -5.97 12.86 33.80
CA GLU A 156 -4.68 13.15 34.43
C GLU A 156 -4.46 12.22 35.61
N ILE A 157 -3.44 11.36 35.54
CA ILE A 157 -3.14 10.38 36.57
C ILE A 157 -1.66 10.47 36.94
N THR A 158 -1.39 10.78 38.21
CA THR A 158 -0.04 10.85 38.76
C THR A 158 0.11 9.88 39.93
N SER A 159 1.18 9.08 39.90
CA SER A 159 1.65 8.28 41.03
C SER A 159 3.02 8.77 41.50
N GLU A 160 3.17 9.12 42.79
CA GLU A 160 4.43 9.64 43.33
C GLU A 160 5.45 8.55 43.66
N GLY A 161 4.99 7.38 44.11
CA GLY A 161 5.85 6.32 44.65
C GLY A 161 5.69 4.95 44.00
N GLY A 162 4.89 4.81 42.95
CA GLY A 162 4.67 3.53 42.27
C GLY A 162 4.12 3.70 40.85
N ALA A 163 3.47 2.65 40.35
CA ALA A 163 2.84 2.67 39.02
C ALA A 163 1.50 3.41 39.03
N VAL A 164 1.06 3.89 37.87
CA VAL A 164 -0.36 4.21 37.65
C VAL A 164 -1.18 2.93 37.74
N SER A 165 -0.69 1.86 37.11
CA SER A 165 -1.35 0.55 37.10
C SER A 165 -0.32 -0.56 37.10
N THR A 166 -0.42 -1.50 38.04
CA THR A 166 0.39 -2.74 38.01
C THR A 166 -0.15 -3.77 37.02
N GLY A 167 -1.38 -3.59 36.52
CA GLY A 167 -2.00 -4.38 35.47
C GLY A 167 -2.10 -3.63 34.15
N SER A 168 -2.95 -4.13 33.25
CA SER A 168 -3.23 -3.49 31.96
C SER A 168 -4.09 -2.24 32.13
N THR A 169 -3.88 -1.26 31.25
CA THR A 169 -4.61 0.02 31.25
C THR A 169 -5.34 0.22 29.93
N GLU A 170 -6.66 0.41 29.99
CA GLU A 170 -7.50 0.78 28.85
C GLU A 170 -8.13 2.15 29.07
N ILE A 171 -7.84 3.13 28.20
CA ILE A 171 -8.40 4.48 28.30
C ILE A 171 -9.06 4.87 26.97
N THR A 172 -10.37 5.14 27.02
CA THR A 172 -11.13 5.69 25.91
C THR A 172 -11.51 7.14 26.23
N ALA A 173 -10.79 8.08 25.61
CA ALA A 173 -10.92 9.50 25.84
C ALA A 173 -10.68 10.30 24.53
N SER A 174 -11.29 9.86 23.43
CA SER A 174 -10.95 10.25 22.05
C SER A 174 -10.84 11.76 21.77
N SER A 175 -11.54 12.60 22.54
CA SER A 175 -11.53 14.06 22.40
C SER A 175 -10.69 14.79 23.45
N LEU A 176 -10.08 14.07 24.40
CA LEU A 176 -9.43 14.61 25.58
C LEU A 176 -7.93 14.35 25.60
N VAL A 177 -7.23 15.06 26.47
CA VAL A 177 -5.81 14.83 26.74
C VAL A 177 -5.67 13.73 27.80
N VAL A 178 -4.82 12.74 27.53
CA VAL A 178 -4.44 11.72 28.52
C VAL A 178 -3.01 12.01 28.96
N MET A 179 -2.83 12.31 30.24
CA MET A 179 -1.52 12.51 30.87
C MET A 179 -1.32 11.50 31.99
N LEU A 180 -0.35 10.61 31.82
CA LEU A 180 0.01 9.62 32.82
C LEU A 180 1.44 9.87 33.32
N GLN A 181 1.62 9.91 34.63
CA GLN A 181 2.92 10.17 35.24
C GLN A 181 3.20 9.22 36.41
N ALA A 182 4.41 8.66 36.45
CA ALA A 182 4.93 7.92 37.59
C ALA A 182 6.29 8.47 38.02
N ASN A 183 6.41 8.85 39.29
CA ASN A 183 7.63 9.40 39.86
C ASN A 183 8.42 8.40 40.73
N GLY A 184 7.85 7.22 40.99
CA GLY A 184 8.52 6.13 41.71
C GLY A 184 9.40 5.27 40.79
N ASP A 185 9.96 4.20 41.34
CA ASP A 185 10.86 3.27 40.62
C ASP A 185 10.11 2.24 39.76
N ALA A 186 8.81 2.41 39.54
CA ALA A 186 7.97 1.51 38.74
C ALA A 186 7.67 2.10 37.36
N ALA A 187 7.34 1.24 36.40
CA ALA A 187 6.79 1.72 35.13
C ALA A 187 5.45 2.44 35.38
N ILE A 188 5.07 3.36 34.48
CA ILE A 188 3.74 4.01 34.60
C ILE A 188 2.66 2.93 34.49
N ILE A 189 2.76 2.07 33.47
CA ILE A 189 1.90 0.91 33.27
C ILE A 189 2.79 -0.35 33.26
N GLU A 190 2.60 -1.25 34.22
CA GLU A 190 3.37 -2.51 34.26
C GLU A 190 2.77 -3.61 33.36
N GLY A 191 1.48 -3.52 33.03
CA GLY A 191 0.82 -4.40 32.06
C GLY A 191 0.82 -3.84 30.64
N ASN A 192 -0.21 -4.19 29.86
CA ASN A 192 -0.40 -3.69 28.50
C ASN A 192 -1.16 -2.36 28.50
N ALA A 193 -0.91 -1.50 27.52
CA ALA A 193 -1.61 -0.23 27.34
C ALA A 193 -2.46 -0.25 26.07
N LYS A 194 -3.73 0.14 26.18
CA LYS A 194 -4.62 0.41 25.06
C LYS A 194 -5.30 1.77 25.26
N ILE A 195 -4.87 2.79 24.54
CA ILE A 195 -5.32 4.18 24.79
C ILE A 195 -5.75 4.82 23.48
N ASN A 196 -6.95 5.38 23.49
CA ASN A 196 -7.49 6.20 22.41
C ASN A 196 -7.82 7.61 22.93
N ALA A 197 -7.12 8.63 22.44
CA ALA A 197 -7.23 10.00 22.95
C ALA A 197 -7.06 11.08 21.87
N ASN A 198 -7.28 12.35 22.23
CA ASN A 198 -6.85 13.46 21.38
C ASN A 198 -5.33 13.62 21.44
N ILE A 199 -4.77 13.57 22.66
CA ILE A 199 -3.33 13.66 22.94
C ILE A 199 -2.99 12.59 23.97
N ILE A 200 -1.86 11.91 23.79
CA ILE A 200 -1.31 10.97 24.77
C ILE A 200 0.06 11.48 25.21
N SER A 201 0.23 11.71 26.51
CA SER A 201 1.49 12.10 27.12
C SER A 201 1.80 11.19 28.30
N MET A 202 2.97 10.57 28.30
CA MET A 202 3.42 9.72 29.38
C MET A 202 4.81 10.12 29.85
N GLN A 203 4.99 10.26 31.15
CA GLN A 203 6.27 10.61 31.75
C GLN A 203 6.60 9.72 32.94
N SER A 204 7.67 8.94 32.81
CA SER A 204 8.25 8.16 33.89
C SER A 204 9.52 8.85 34.37
N ALA A 205 9.65 9.06 35.68
CA ALA A 205 10.85 9.69 36.25
C ALA A 205 12.03 8.72 36.33
N ASN A 206 11.76 7.46 36.70
CA ASN A 206 12.82 6.50 37.07
C ASN A 206 12.68 5.11 36.40
N ASN A 207 11.72 4.88 35.50
CA ASN A 207 11.58 3.59 34.83
C ASN A 207 11.00 3.73 33.40
N ALA A 208 10.49 2.64 32.82
CA ALA A 208 9.77 2.61 31.57
C ALA A 208 8.45 3.42 31.64
N ALA A 209 7.95 3.85 30.48
CA ALA A 209 6.57 4.34 30.39
C ALA A 209 5.60 3.16 30.42
N ILE A 210 5.84 2.13 29.60
CA ILE A 210 5.00 0.94 29.51
C ILE A 210 5.90 -0.30 29.58
N ALA A 211 5.67 -1.22 30.51
CA ALA A 211 6.47 -2.45 30.59
C ALA A 211 5.97 -3.53 29.61
N GLY A 212 4.66 -3.60 29.34
CA GLY A 212 4.03 -4.53 28.40
C GLY A 212 3.87 -3.99 26.98
N ASP A 213 2.94 -4.59 26.23
CA ASP A 213 2.60 -4.21 24.86
C ASP A 213 1.79 -2.89 24.82
N ALA A 214 1.83 -2.19 23.68
CA ALA A 214 1.21 -0.88 23.52
C ALA A 214 0.37 -0.78 22.24
N ASP A 215 -0.88 -0.33 22.38
CA ASP A 215 -1.79 0.11 21.32
C ASP A 215 -2.26 1.54 21.63
N LEU A 216 -1.59 2.52 21.06
CA LEU A 216 -1.82 3.95 21.33
C LEU A 216 -2.32 4.66 20.07
N GLN A 217 -3.54 5.19 20.13
CA GLN A 217 -4.19 5.93 19.06
C GLN A 217 -4.45 7.36 19.52
N ALA A 218 -3.82 8.34 18.89
CA ALA A 218 -4.03 9.76 19.17
C ALA A 218 -4.51 10.51 17.93
N ARG A 219 -5.44 11.46 18.12
CA ARG A 219 -5.86 12.36 17.04
C ARG A 219 -4.82 13.43 16.69
N ASN A 220 -4.00 13.84 17.65
CA ASN A 220 -3.04 14.92 17.48
C ASN A 220 -1.59 14.42 17.61
N TYR A 221 -1.10 14.20 18.84
CA TYR A 221 0.27 13.76 19.07
C TYR A 221 0.39 12.76 20.22
N ILE A 222 1.48 11.97 20.18
CA ILE A 222 1.90 11.03 21.22
C ILE A 222 3.32 11.41 21.66
N THR A 223 3.51 11.59 22.97
CA THR A 223 4.82 11.81 23.57
C THR A 223 5.04 10.85 24.72
N LEU A 224 6.10 10.04 24.64
CA LEU A 224 6.50 9.11 25.69
C LEU A 224 7.89 9.48 26.19
N LEU A 225 8.03 9.63 27.51
CA LEU A 225 9.30 9.87 28.18
C LEU A 225 9.55 8.79 29.23
N GLY A 226 10.57 7.96 29.01
CA GLY A 226 11.09 6.98 29.97
C GLY A 226 12.39 7.45 30.63
N ALA A 227 12.88 6.67 31.59
CA ALA A 227 14.11 6.94 32.31
C ALA A 227 15.33 6.19 31.73
N GLU A 228 16.52 6.76 31.91
CA GLU A 228 17.81 6.13 31.59
C GLU A 228 17.91 4.70 32.15
N GLY A 229 18.51 3.78 31.40
CA GLY A 229 18.70 2.38 31.82
C GLY A 229 17.47 1.48 31.67
N HIS A 230 16.34 2.02 31.20
CA HIS A 230 15.10 1.27 30.93
C HIS A 230 14.66 1.45 29.48
N SER A 231 13.90 0.50 28.93
CA SER A 231 13.18 0.73 27.66
C SER A 231 12.03 1.71 27.92
N VAL A 232 11.65 2.52 26.93
CA VAL A 232 10.45 3.37 27.05
C VAL A 232 9.19 2.50 26.98
N ILE A 233 9.19 1.52 26.06
CA ILE A 233 8.19 0.45 25.96
C ILE A 233 8.91 -0.90 26.01
N GLY A 234 8.56 -1.75 26.98
CA GLY A 234 9.18 -3.07 27.17
C GLY A 234 8.57 -4.20 26.34
N GLY A 235 7.32 -4.07 25.90
CA GLY A 235 6.61 -5.08 25.12
C GLY A 235 7.13 -5.26 23.70
N SER A 236 6.69 -6.34 23.07
CA SER A 236 7.10 -6.72 21.71
C SER A 236 6.12 -6.24 20.63
N ASN A 237 4.84 -6.08 20.99
CA ASN A 237 3.81 -5.58 20.08
C ASN A 237 3.56 -4.10 20.37
N ILE A 238 4.01 -3.25 19.46
CA ILE A 238 4.00 -1.80 19.64
C ILE A 238 3.29 -1.18 18.43
N LEU A 239 2.05 -0.74 18.62
CA LEU A 239 1.25 -0.01 17.65
C LEU A 239 1.03 1.40 18.18
N MET A 240 1.51 2.41 17.46
CA MET A 240 1.29 3.82 17.83
C MET A 240 0.96 4.65 16.60
N ASN A 241 -0.19 5.32 16.60
CA ASN A 241 -0.56 6.24 15.53
C ASN A 241 -0.99 7.58 16.11
N ALA A 242 -0.44 8.67 15.58
CA ALA A 242 -0.86 10.02 15.88
C ALA A 242 -1.28 10.71 14.57
N ALA A 243 -2.58 10.90 14.37
CA ALA A 243 -3.13 11.43 13.11
C ALA A 243 -2.68 12.88 12.82
N GLY A 244 -2.38 13.66 13.86
CA GLY A 244 -1.79 14.99 13.74
C GLY A 244 -0.30 14.98 13.38
N GLY A 245 0.31 13.79 13.26
CA GLY A 245 1.61 13.58 12.63
C GLY A 245 2.82 13.75 13.53
N GLU A 246 2.65 13.92 14.84
CA GLU A 246 3.76 13.99 15.80
C GLU A 246 3.77 12.79 16.74
N LEU A 247 4.83 11.97 16.64
CA LEU A 247 5.11 10.84 17.52
C LEU A 247 6.55 10.98 18.03
N SER A 248 6.69 11.14 19.34
CA SER A 248 7.98 11.33 20.01
C SER A 248 8.18 10.29 21.11
N ILE A 249 9.31 9.59 21.05
CA ILE A 249 9.69 8.55 22.01
C ILE A 249 11.05 8.92 22.57
N SER A 250 11.12 9.16 23.87
CA SER A 250 12.30 9.74 24.50
C SER A 250 12.69 8.99 25.75
N ARG A 251 13.99 8.90 26.00
CA ARG A 251 14.57 8.39 27.24
C ARG A 251 15.53 9.42 27.81
N THR A 252 15.38 9.72 29.09
CA THR A 252 16.29 10.63 29.81
C THR A 252 17.70 10.04 29.91
N GLY A 253 18.68 10.88 30.25
CA GLY A 253 20.08 10.51 30.41
C GLY A 253 21.00 11.56 29.80
N SER A 254 22.31 11.41 30.02
CA SER A 254 23.34 12.31 29.46
C SER A 254 24.14 11.72 28.29
N ALA A 255 23.92 10.44 27.98
CA ALA A 255 24.44 9.76 26.79
C ALA A 255 23.50 8.60 26.40
N ALA A 256 23.46 8.25 25.11
CA ALA A 256 22.69 7.10 24.65
C ALA A 256 23.18 5.81 25.32
N THR A 257 22.25 4.91 25.65
CA THR A 257 22.57 3.62 26.27
C THR A 257 22.10 2.49 25.36
N ASP A 258 23.03 1.82 24.67
CA ASP A 258 22.69 0.70 23.77
C ASP A 258 21.99 -0.48 24.48
N THR A 259 21.92 -0.46 25.81
CA THR A 259 21.31 -1.52 26.61
C THR A 259 20.54 -0.96 27.82
N PRO A 260 19.24 -1.28 27.97
CA PRO A 260 18.38 -1.99 27.02
C PRO A 260 17.99 -1.11 25.82
N PRO A 261 17.51 -1.68 24.69
CA PRO A 261 16.97 -0.91 23.58
C PRO A 261 15.83 0.02 24.00
N LEU A 262 15.63 1.12 23.27
CA LEU A 262 14.56 2.09 23.54
C LEU A 262 13.15 1.47 23.46
N LEU A 263 12.95 0.51 22.55
CA LEU A 263 11.72 -0.24 22.35
C LEU A 263 12.00 -1.75 22.41
N GLY A 264 11.12 -2.51 23.08
CA GLY A 264 11.21 -3.97 23.21
C GLY A 264 10.84 -4.75 21.94
N GLY A 265 10.31 -4.08 20.91
CA GLY A 265 9.91 -4.66 19.62
C GLY A 265 9.84 -3.63 18.50
N THR A 266 9.39 -4.07 17.33
CA THR A 266 9.26 -3.20 16.15
C THR A 266 8.04 -2.30 16.27
N LEU A 267 8.23 -1.00 16.11
CA LEU A 267 7.15 -0.03 16.03
C LEU A 267 6.33 -0.21 14.74
N GLN A 268 5.03 -0.43 14.90
CA GLN A 268 4.04 -0.33 13.83
C GLN A 268 3.38 1.05 13.91
N THR A 269 3.47 1.85 12.86
CA THR A 269 2.88 3.20 12.82
C THR A 269 2.48 3.59 11.39
N GLN A 270 1.44 4.42 11.30
CA GLN A 270 1.00 5.10 10.08
C GLN A 270 1.54 6.54 9.98
N ASN A 271 2.31 6.98 10.98
CA ASN A 271 2.94 8.29 10.95
C ASN A 271 4.03 8.35 9.88
N ASP A 272 4.20 9.50 9.23
CA ASP A 272 5.29 9.68 8.24
C ASP A 272 6.67 9.73 8.91
N ILE A 273 6.71 10.28 10.13
CA ILE A 273 7.92 10.51 10.90
C ILE A 273 7.73 10.05 12.35
N VAL A 274 8.81 9.48 12.90
CA VAL A 274 8.97 9.24 14.33
C VAL A 274 10.21 9.96 14.83
N LYS A 275 10.07 10.71 15.93
CA LYS A 275 11.16 11.36 16.63
C LYS A 275 11.61 10.49 17.79
N TYR A 276 12.91 10.33 17.92
CA TYR A 276 13.52 9.59 19.00
C TYR A 276 14.52 10.48 19.74
N SER A 277 14.64 10.25 21.04
CA SER A 277 15.69 10.83 21.88
C SER A 277 16.17 9.78 22.87
N ASP A 278 17.46 9.52 22.93
CA ASP A 278 18.04 8.58 23.87
C ASP A 278 19.24 9.20 24.57
N GLY A 279 19.09 9.51 25.86
CA GLY A 279 20.17 10.09 26.64
C GLY A 279 20.72 11.41 26.07
N GLY A 280 19.87 12.18 25.39
CA GLY A 280 20.22 13.45 24.74
C GLY A 280 20.63 13.33 23.26
N GLU A 281 20.86 12.13 22.75
CA GLU A 281 21.03 11.90 21.31
C GLU A 281 19.67 11.86 20.61
N ASN A 282 19.47 12.71 19.62
CA ASN A 282 18.20 12.79 18.89
C ASN A 282 18.36 12.22 17.49
N TRP A 283 17.37 11.47 17.03
CA TRP A 283 17.27 11.09 15.62
C TRP A 283 15.82 11.05 15.16
N VAL A 284 15.66 11.13 13.85
CA VAL A 284 14.37 11.12 13.17
C VAL A 284 14.37 9.98 12.16
N GLN A 285 13.30 9.19 12.16
CA GLN A 285 13.09 8.14 11.16
C GLN A 285 11.96 8.52 10.22
N ILE A 286 12.22 8.46 8.92
CA ILE A 286 11.18 8.56 7.89
C ILE A 286 10.62 7.16 7.63
N MET A 287 9.33 6.96 7.92
CA MET A 287 8.73 5.63 7.83
C MET A 287 8.58 5.13 6.38
N ALA A 288 8.41 6.04 5.42
CA ALA A 288 8.24 5.69 4.02
C ALA A 288 9.54 5.16 3.36
N THR A 289 10.70 5.70 3.73
CA THR A 289 12.01 5.33 3.16
C THR A 289 12.82 4.42 4.08
N GLY A 290 12.52 4.41 5.38
CA GLY A 290 13.32 3.76 6.41
C GLY A 290 14.59 4.54 6.79
N GLU A 291 14.84 5.69 6.16
CA GLU A 291 16.01 6.52 6.43
C GLU A 291 15.97 7.09 7.84
N THR A 292 17.14 7.17 8.45
CA THR A 292 17.34 7.71 9.80
C THR A 292 18.33 8.86 9.73
N TYR A 293 18.00 9.95 10.40
CA TYR A 293 18.81 11.16 10.47
C TYR A 293 19.14 11.47 11.92
N ASP A 294 20.43 11.48 12.25
CA ASP A 294 20.99 11.71 13.58
C ASP A 294 21.86 12.99 13.62
N ALA A 295 22.42 13.31 14.78
CA ALA A 295 23.25 14.49 14.97
C ALA A 295 24.52 14.49 14.10
N ASP A 296 25.10 13.31 13.86
CA ASP A 296 26.34 13.15 13.07
C ASP A 296 26.09 13.38 11.57
N ASN A 297 24.89 13.10 11.08
CA ASN A 297 24.43 13.37 9.72
C ASN A 297 23.48 14.57 9.66
N CYS A 298 23.59 15.49 10.61
CA CYS A 298 22.72 16.66 10.69
C CYS A 298 23.12 17.73 9.68
N GLU A 299 23.02 17.44 8.38
CA GLU A 299 23.04 18.46 7.31
C GLU A 299 21.71 19.24 7.25
N HIS A 300 20.97 19.27 8.36
CA HIS A 300 19.60 19.75 8.44
C HIS A 300 18.68 19.12 7.37
N PRO A 301 18.59 17.79 7.31
CA PRO A 301 17.92 17.08 6.21
C PRO A 301 16.41 17.31 6.22
N ILE A 302 15.86 17.52 7.42
CA ILE A 302 14.42 17.63 7.67
C ILE A 302 14.15 18.79 8.63
N LEU A 303 13.26 19.69 8.22
CA LEU A 303 12.84 20.83 9.03
C LEU A 303 11.41 20.69 9.54
N ALA A 304 11.22 21.07 10.80
CA ALA A 304 9.92 21.34 11.37
C ALA A 304 9.38 22.66 10.80
N GLY A 305 8.12 22.65 10.36
CA GLY A 305 7.50 23.84 9.75
C GLY A 305 7.49 25.09 10.67
N TYR A 306 7.49 24.95 12.00
CA TYR A 306 7.56 26.12 12.89
C TYR A 306 9.00 26.62 12.98
N SER A 307 9.26 27.85 12.48
CA SER A 307 10.58 28.51 12.46
C SER A 307 11.67 27.78 11.65
N GLY A 308 11.32 26.78 10.84
CA GLY A 308 12.29 26.03 10.03
C GLY A 308 13.34 25.31 10.87
N ARG A 309 12.98 24.89 12.09
CA ARG A 309 13.94 24.25 13.01
C ARG A 309 14.26 22.85 12.57
N CYS A 310 15.53 22.43 12.64
CA CYS A 310 15.87 21.04 12.38
C CYS A 310 15.22 20.13 13.41
N MET A 311 14.58 19.05 12.96
CA MET A 311 13.92 18.09 13.85
C MET A 311 14.90 17.25 14.69
N VAL A 312 16.20 17.29 14.34
CA VAL A 312 17.27 16.50 14.96
C VAL A 312 18.06 17.37 15.96
N CYS A 313 18.78 18.40 15.48
CA CYS A 313 19.63 19.23 16.33
C CYS A 313 18.91 20.45 16.95
N GLY A 314 17.72 20.80 16.46
CA GLY A 314 16.97 21.96 16.94
C GLY A 314 17.49 23.32 16.46
N GLU A 315 18.53 23.36 15.62
CA GLU A 315 19.02 24.60 14.99
C GLU A 315 17.90 25.33 14.24
N TYR A 316 17.95 26.66 14.22
CA TYR A 316 16.96 27.55 13.63
C TYR A 316 17.59 28.39 12.51
N ASP A 317 16.77 29.15 11.77
CA ASP A 317 17.17 29.99 10.62
C ASP A 317 17.84 29.21 9.47
N ILE A 318 17.51 27.92 9.33
CA ILE A 318 18.01 27.07 8.27
C ILE A 318 17.31 27.41 6.95
N GLU A 319 18.12 27.63 5.91
CA GLU A 319 17.65 27.84 4.55
C GLU A 319 17.10 26.53 3.95
N TYR A 320 15.89 26.57 3.40
CA TYR A 320 15.22 25.38 2.85
C TYR A 320 14.66 25.56 1.44
N ALA A 321 14.55 26.79 0.96
CA ALA A 321 14.10 27.06 -0.39
C ALA A 321 14.70 28.35 -0.92
N GLU A 322 14.88 28.39 -2.23
CA GLU A 322 15.26 29.55 -2.99
C GLU A 322 13.99 30.25 -3.51
N LEU A 323 13.84 31.54 -3.24
CA LEU A 323 12.81 32.37 -3.86
C LEU A 323 13.35 32.94 -5.16
N ILE A 324 12.75 32.53 -6.27
CA ILE A 324 13.17 32.87 -7.63
C ILE A 324 12.11 33.77 -8.27
N GLY A 325 12.55 34.91 -8.81
CA GLY A 325 11.69 35.82 -9.57
C GLY A 325 11.31 35.29 -10.95
N THR A 326 10.33 35.95 -11.57
CA THR A 326 9.90 35.62 -12.95
C THR A 326 10.99 35.84 -14.01
N ASP A 327 12.01 36.63 -13.69
CA ASP A 327 13.22 36.81 -14.52
C ASP A 327 14.25 35.67 -14.36
N GLY A 328 13.96 34.68 -13.50
CA GLY A 328 14.83 33.54 -13.21
C GLY A 328 15.94 33.86 -12.21
N THR A 329 15.98 35.06 -11.61
CA THR A 329 16.99 35.43 -10.63
C THR A 329 16.58 35.06 -9.21
N THR A 330 17.55 34.62 -8.42
CA THR A 330 17.39 34.40 -6.98
C THR A 330 17.14 35.73 -6.28
N LYS A 331 15.97 35.88 -5.65
CA LYS A 331 15.66 37.04 -4.80
C LYS A 331 16.30 36.88 -3.42
N ARG A 332 16.11 35.71 -2.80
CA ARG A 332 16.67 35.34 -1.50
C ARG A 332 16.49 33.85 -1.21
N MET A 333 17.16 33.38 -0.17
CA MET A 333 16.81 32.13 0.49
C MET A 333 15.70 32.34 1.51
N LEU A 334 14.84 31.34 1.67
CA LEU A 334 13.77 31.29 2.65
C LEU A 334 14.25 30.51 3.89
N ASN A 335 14.09 31.12 5.06
CA ASN A 335 14.33 30.54 6.37
C ASN A 335 13.22 30.96 7.34
N GLY A 336 12.57 29.99 7.98
CA GLY A 336 11.44 30.23 8.87
C GLY A 336 10.13 30.77 8.27
N ASP A 337 10.02 30.97 6.95
CA ASP A 337 8.84 31.57 6.27
C ASP A 337 7.69 30.56 5.97
N PHE A 338 7.96 29.25 6.00
CA PHE A 338 7.06 28.21 5.49
C PHE A 338 6.41 27.40 6.62
N GLY A 339 5.15 27.71 6.94
CA GLY A 339 4.30 26.93 7.86
C GLY A 339 4.00 27.60 9.20
N GLY A 340 2.74 27.97 9.43
CA GLY A 340 2.26 28.49 10.72
C GLY A 340 1.17 29.56 10.60
N THR A 341 0.56 29.96 11.72
CA THR A 341 -0.39 31.08 11.75
C THR A 341 0.31 32.34 12.27
N GLY A 342 0.06 33.50 11.65
CA GLY A 342 0.58 34.80 12.10
C GLY A 342 1.77 35.35 11.28
N ALA A 343 2.48 36.34 11.86
CA ALA A 343 3.45 37.19 11.16
C ALA A 343 4.70 36.49 10.57
N ARG A 344 4.86 35.17 10.81
CA ARG A 344 5.98 34.36 10.30
C ARG A 344 5.63 33.50 9.08
N ASN A 345 4.37 33.52 8.62
CA ASN A 345 3.99 32.95 7.33
C ASN A 345 4.15 34.06 6.28
N ASP A 346 5.39 34.49 6.08
CA ASP A 346 5.70 35.75 5.42
C ASP A 346 5.80 35.62 3.91
N PHE A 347 4.68 35.23 3.30
CA PHE A 347 4.48 35.38 1.86
C PHE A 347 4.27 36.84 1.47
N ARG A 348 4.49 37.84 2.33
CA ARG A 348 4.29 39.27 1.98
C ARG A 348 5.22 39.69 0.85
N TYR A 349 6.40 39.07 0.76
CA TYR A 349 7.42 39.33 -0.25
C TYR A 349 7.26 38.55 -1.56
N LEU A 350 6.35 37.58 -1.63
CA LEU A 350 6.05 36.94 -2.90
C LEU A 350 5.51 37.98 -3.88
N GLU A 351 6.01 37.99 -5.09
CA GLU A 351 5.44 38.72 -6.21
C GLU A 351 4.68 37.75 -7.12
N ASP A 352 3.83 38.27 -7.99
CA ASP A 352 3.06 37.45 -8.92
C ASP A 352 4.00 36.71 -9.89
N GLY A 353 3.88 35.39 -9.94
CA GLY A 353 4.68 34.50 -10.78
C GLY A 353 5.97 33.98 -10.14
N ASP A 354 6.24 34.29 -8.87
CA ASP A 354 7.42 33.79 -8.17
C ASP A 354 7.42 32.25 -8.03
N THR A 355 8.64 31.69 -7.99
CA THR A 355 8.88 30.26 -7.74
C THR A 355 9.60 30.08 -6.41
N ILE A 356 9.09 29.18 -5.57
CA ILE A 356 9.74 28.70 -4.35
C ILE A 356 10.35 27.34 -4.69
N LYS A 357 11.67 27.29 -4.84
CA LYS A 357 12.40 26.07 -5.18
C LYS A 357 13.04 25.45 -3.94
N PHE A 358 12.62 24.24 -3.58
CA PHE A 358 13.06 23.59 -2.35
C PHE A 358 14.45 22.96 -2.51
N VAL A 359 15.20 22.95 -1.41
CA VAL A 359 16.52 22.30 -1.31
C VAL A 359 16.58 21.32 -0.13
N LYS A 360 15.47 21.16 0.60
CA LYS A 360 15.31 20.32 1.78
C LYS A 360 13.87 19.82 1.89
N ASP A 361 13.70 18.69 2.57
CA ASP A 361 12.38 18.22 2.93
C ASP A 361 11.81 19.04 4.11
N ILE A 362 10.52 19.33 4.06
CA ILE A 362 9.81 20.07 5.11
C ILE A 362 8.62 19.27 5.62
N TYR A 363 8.60 19.06 6.93
CA TYR A 363 7.53 18.34 7.62
C TYR A 363 6.87 19.27 8.63
N GLY A 364 5.85 19.99 8.16
CA GLY A 364 5.04 20.92 8.92
C GLY A 364 3.66 20.35 9.27
N ASN A 365 3.61 19.16 9.85
CA ASN A 365 2.34 18.56 10.29
C ASN A 365 1.55 19.54 11.19
N GLY A 366 0.24 19.67 10.93
CA GLY A 366 -0.63 20.62 11.63
C GLY A 366 -0.44 22.10 11.25
N ARG A 367 0.33 22.42 10.19
CA ARG A 367 0.59 23.80 9.75
C ARG A 367 -0.14 24.15 8.45
N THR A 368 -0.61 25.39 8.38
CA THR A 368 -1.22 25.97 7.18
C THR A 368 -0.25 26.96 6.53
N ALA A 369 -0.13 26.91 5.19
CA ALA A 369 0.53 27.90 4.35
C ALA A 369 -0.54 28.68 3.58
N ALA A 370 -0.65 29.99 3.79
CA ALA A 370 -1.69 30.83 3.19
C ALA A 370 -1.10 31.80 2.15
N ILE A 371 -1.33 31.51 0.87
CA ILE A 371 -0.92 32.32 -0.28
C ILE A 371 -2.08 33.24 -0.67
N GLY A 372 -1.81 34.54 -0.72
CA GLY A 372 -2.81 35.56 -1.04
C GLY A 372 -3.43 35.41 -2.44
N ASP A 373 -4.57 36.06 -2.64
CA ASP A 373 -5.35 36.05 -3.89
C ASP A 373 -4.71 36.82 -5.07
N SER A 374 -3.72 37.65 -4.78
CA SER A 374 -3.00 38.48 -5.76
C SER A 374 -1.75 37.82 -6.34
N LYS A 375 -1.37 36.63 -5.90
CA LYS A 375 -0.03 36.06 -6.17
C LYS A 375 -0.12 34.65 -6.77
N ALA A 376 0.16 34.51 -8.05
CA ALA A 376 0.40 33.22 -8.66
C ALA A 376 1.76 32.69 -8.17
N VAL A 377 1.82 31.44 -7.71
CA VAL A 377 3.03 30.86 -7.11
C VAL A 377 3.30 29.46 -7.64
N THR A 378 4.57 29.18 -7.91
CA THR A 378 5.05 27.81 -8.15
C THR A 378 5.82 27.31 -6.94
N LEU A 379 5.43 26.16 -6.41
CA LEU A 379 6.21 25.39 -5.44
C LEU A 379 6.97 24.31 -6.23
N ASP A 380 8.22 24.60 -6.58
CA ASP A 380 9.12 23.63 -7.20
C ASP A 380 9.80 22.82 -6.10
N LEU A 381 9.26 21.64 -5.81
CA LEU A 381 9.75 20.77 -4.75
C LEU A 381 11.12 20.17 -5.08
N ASN A 382 11.57 20.21 -6.35
CA ASN A 382 12.95 19.89 -6.74
C ASN A 382 13.50 18.55 -6.17
N GLY A 383 12.67 17.51 -6.20
CA GLY A 383 12.95 16.17 -5.69
C GLY A 383 12.59 15.95 -4.21
N HIS A 384 12.26 17.03 -3.49
CA HIS A 384 12.00 17.01 -2.05
C HIS A 384 10.53 16.72 -1.70
N THR A 385 10.33 16.43 -0.42
CA THR A 385 9.01 16.21 0.18
C THR A 385 8.55 17.44 0.96
N LEU A 386 7.31 17.86 0.71
CA LEU A 386 6.62 18.88 1.48
C LEU A 386 5.36 18.31 2.13
N ILE A 387 5.33 18.27 3.45
CA ILE A 387 4.16 17.87 4.24
C ILE A 387 3.63 19.05 5.05
N LEU A 388 2.35 19.35 4.90
CA LEU A 388 1.60 20.38 5.64
C LEU A 388 0.22 19.86 6.03
N ASP A 389 -0.46 20.55 6.96
CA ASP A 389 -1.91 20.34 7.12
C ASP A 389 -2.66 20.90 5.91
N THR A 390 -2.41 22.16 5.54
CA THR A 390 -3.15 22.82 4.46
C THR A 390 -2.28 23.82 3.70
N ILE A 391 -2.32 23.78 2.36
CA ILE A 391 -1.99 24.93 1.51
C ILE A 391 -3.29 25.61 1.13
N SER A 392 -3.41 26.91 1.42
CA SER A 392 -4.51 27.75 0.98
C SER A 392 -3.98 28.74 -0.05
N SER A 393 -4.59 28.81 -1.23
CA SER A 393 -4.23 29.78 -2.26
C SER A 393 -5.47 30.41 -2.87
N GLY A 394 -5.48 31.74 -3.00
CA GLY A 394 -6.54 32.46 -3.70
C GLY A 394 -6.28 32.68 -5.20
N ASN A 395 -5.07 32.39 -5.68
CA ASN A 395 -4.64 32.57 -7.07
C ASN A 395 -4.06 31.26 -7.64
N ASN A 396 -3.51 31.29 -8.86
CA ASN A 396 -2.89 30.13 -9.50
C ASN A 396 -1.81 29.51 -8.59
N LEU A 397 -1.83 28.19 -8.47
CA LEU A 397 -0.88 27.43 -7.68
C LEU A 397 -0.32 26.30 -8.55
N THR A 398 1.00 26.17 -8.59
CA THR A 398 1.66 25.01 -9.19
C THR A 398 2.43 24.25 -8.13
N ILE A 399 2.22 22.94 -8.04
CA ILE A 399 3.05 22.01 -7.25
C ILE A 399 3.86 21.18 -8.24
N ALA A 400 5.19 21.32 -8.20
CA ALA A 400 6.05 20.74 -9.22
C ALA A 400 7.19 19.88 -8.64
N ASN A 401 7.59 18.87 -9.41
CA ASN A 401 8.85 18.12 -9.28
C ASN A 401 9.13 17.54 -7.88
N GLY A 402 8.17 16.90 -7.21
CA GLY A 402 8.43 16.26 -5.91
C GLY A 402 7.18 15.74 -5.23
N ASN A 403 7.28 15.51 -3.92
CA ASN A 403 6.20 14.88 -3.15
C ASN A 403 5.47 15.90 -2.28
N TYR A 404 4.15 16.01 -2.40
CA TYR A 404 3.33 16.83 -1.52
C TYR A 404 2.36 15.97 -0.70
N LYS A 405 2.21 16.27 0.59
CA LYS A 405 1.16 15.68 1.44
C LYS A 405 0.45 16.77 2.24
N GLY A 406 -0.88 16.75 2.23
CA GLY A 406 -1.69 17.71 2.98
C GLY A 406 -3.05 17.99 2.35
N LYS A 407 -3.67 19.11 2.72
CA LYS A 407 -4.89 19.61 2.07
C LYS A 407 -4.54 20.73 1.11
N ILE A 408 -5.34 20.93 0.07
CA ILE A 408 -5.27 22.13 -0.77
C ILE A 408 -6.64 22.79 -0.80
N THR A 409 -6.68 24.08 -0.53
CA THR A 409 -7.92 24.85 -0.46
C THR A 409 -7.84 26.15 -1.24
N ASN A 410 -8.94 26.48 -1.92
CA ASN A 410 -9.20 27.76 -2.55
C ASN A 410 -10.66 28.12 -2.27
N SER A 411 -10.88 29.26 -1.63
CA SER A 411 -12.23 29.74 -1.26
C SER A 411 -13.00 30.36 -2.43
N GLY A 412 -12.37 30.50 -3.59
CA GLY A 412 -12.95 31.11 -4.78
C GLY A 412 -13.78 30.14 -5.60
N VAL A 413 -15.05 30.49 -5.81
CA VAL A 413 -15.96 29.80 -6.74
C VAL A 413 -16.16 30.67 -7.98
N GLY A 414 -16.19 30.06 -9.17
CA GLY A 414 -16.40 30.81 -10.42
C GLY A 414 -15.22 31.64 -10.90
N LEU A 415 -14.07 31.58 -10.21
CA LEU A 415 -12.84 32.24 -10.62
C LEU A 415 -12.17 31.50 -11.78
N THR A 416 -11.23 32.17 -12.46
CA THR A 416 -10.45 31.60 -13.58
C THR A 416 -9.04 31.15 -13.16
N LYS A 417 -8.88 30.77 -11.89
CA LYS A 417 -7.58 30.32 -11.35
C LYS A 417 -7.38 28.83 -11.56
N GLU A 418 -6.14 28.38 -11.66
CA GLU A 418 -5.81 26.99 -11.96
C GLU A 418 -4.85 26.42 -10.90
N LEU A 419 -5.07 25.16 -10.53
CA LEU A 419 -4.14 24.35 -9.75
C LEU A 419 -3.45 23.36 -10.70
N ILE A 420 -2.13 23.41 -10.76
CA ILE A 420 -1.34 22.53 -11.62
C ILE A 420 -0.48 21.63 -10.75
N PHE A 421 -0.57 20.32 -10.97
CA PHE A 421 0.44 19.35 -10.54
C PHE A 421 1.33 19.02 -11.72
N LYS A 422 2.65 19.17 -11.57
CA LYS A 422 3.62 18.98 -12.65
C LYS A 422 4.79 18.11 -12.23
N ASN A 423 4.92 16.91 -12.77
CA ASN A 423 5.89 15.90 -12.33
C ASN A 423 5.88 15.71 -10.80
N ALA A 424 4.69 15.74 -10.20
CA ALA A 424 4.51 15.73 -8.75
C ALA A 424 3.72 14.51 -8.31
N LYS A 425 4.02 14.01 -7.11
CA LYS A 425 3.23 13.00 -6.41
C LYS A 425 2.55 13.64 -5.22
N ALA A 426 1.22 13.67 -5.20
CA ALA A 426 0.46 14.33 -4.16
C ALA A 426 -0.46 13.35 -3.41
N ALA A 427 -0.35 13.30 -2.09
CA ALA A 427 -1.25 12.58 -1.20
C ALA A 427 -2.12 13.58 -0.42
N LEU A 428 -3.36 13.73 -0.85
CA LEU A 428 -4.30 14.73 -0.35
C LEU A 428 -5.33 14.13 0.60
N ASN A 429 -5.56 14.82 1.71
CA ASN A 429 -6.71 14.54 2.58
C ASN A 429 -7.96 15.26 2.05
N ASP A 430 -7.79 16.50 1.60
CA ASP A 430 -8.82 17.31 0.96
C ASP A 430 -8.25 18.08 -0.23
N LEU A 431 -9.05 18.15 -1.29
CA LEU A 431 -8.85 19.00 -2.44
C LEU A 431 -10.08 19.88 -2.62
N GLN A 432 -9.95 21.19 -2.42
CA GLN A 432 -10.97 22.18 -2.70
C GLN A 432 -10.43 23.22 -3.69
N TRP A 433 -10.81 23.07 -4.95
CA TRP A 433 -10.41 23.95 -6.05
C TRP A 433 -11.54 24.16 -7.06
N MET A 434 -12.58 24.89 -6.63
CA MET A 434 -13.86 25.05 -7.36
C MET A 434 -13.87 26.22 -8.35
N THR A 435 -12.71 26.59 -8.83
CA THR A 435 -12.51 27.59 -9.88
C THR A 435 -12.84 26.99 -11.25
N ASN A 436 -13.33 27.77 -12.21
CA ASN A 436 -13.75 27.30 -13.53
C ASN A 436 -12.62 26.67 -14.37
N ASN A 437 -11.36 27.07 -14.15
CA ASN A 437 -10.22 26.42 -14.83
C ASN A 437 -9.80 25.11 -14.14
N GLY A 438 -10.17 24.94 -12.87
CA GLY A 438 -10.06 23.69 -12.15
C GLY A 438 -8.62 23.23 -11.93
N VAL A 439 -8.41 21.94 -12.10
CA VAL A 439 -7.17 21.23 -11.77
C VAL A 439 -6.58 20.60 -13.03
N LYS A 440 -5.26 20.72 -13.17
CA LYS A 440 -4.48 20.14 -14.27
C LYS A 440 -3.38 19.24 -13.73
N LEU A 441 -3.21 18.06 -14.32
CA LEU A 441 -2.14 17.11 -14.02
C LEU A 441 -1.25 16.95 -15.26
N GLU A 442 0.05 17.13 -15.07
CA GLU A 442 1.10 16.92 -16.06
C GLU A 442 2.15 15.96 -15.49
N GLY A 443 2.29 14.75 -16.06
CA GLY A 443 3.18 13.70 -15.56
C GLY A 443 3.05 13.43 -14.05
N SER A 444 1.86 13.58 -13.48
CA SER A 444 1.64 13.66 -12.02
C SER A 444 0.71 12.58 -11.50
N GLU A 445 0.98 12.12 -10.27
CA GLU A 445 0.15 11.16 -9.54
C GLU A 445 -0.49 11.85 -8.33
N VAL A 446 -1.80 12.02 -8.35
CA VAL A 446 -2.56 12.62 -7.24
C VAL A 446 -3.46 11.57 -6.61
N THR A 447 -3.39 11.39 -5.30
CA THR A 447 -4.31 10.54 -4.54
C THR A 447 -5.07 11.40 -3.55
N VAL A 448 -6.41 11.37 -3.58
CA VAL A 448 -7.28 12.00 -2.58
C VAL A 448 -7.90 10.89 -1.72
N SER A 449 -7.64 10.92 -0.40
CA SER A 449 -8.11 9.90 0.54
C SER A 449 -9.08 10.50 1.54
N GLY A 450 -10.30 9.96 1.61
CA GLY A 450 -11.28 10.32 2.61
C GLY A 450 -11.26 9.39 3.80
N ASN A 451 -10.87 9.92 4.96
CA ASN A 451 -11.07 9.27 6.26
C ASN A 451 -12.25 9.95 6.98
N ASP A 452 -13.16 9.14 7.53
CA ASP A 452 -14.26 9.56 8.42
C ASP A 452 -15.33 10.48 7.80
N GLY A 453 -15.55 10.39 6.48
CA GLY A 453 -16.56 11.18 5.78
C GLY A 453 -16.19 12.67 5.58
N SER A 454 -14.96 13.06 5.95
CA SER A 454 -14.45 14.42 5.84
C SER A 454 -13.75 14.73 4.51
N GLY A 455 -13.11 13.73 3.90
CA GLY A 455 -12.34 13.89 2.65
C GLY A 455 -13.17 14.38 1.48
N GLN A 456 -12.70 15.46 0.85
CA GLN A 456 -13.36 16.14 -0.25
C GLN A 456 -12.50 16.17 -1.51
N CYS A 457 -13.10 15.90 -2.66
CA CYS A 457 -12.53 16.21 -3.97
C CYS A 457 -13.47 17.17 -4.70
N TRP A 458 -13.29 18.47 -4.45
CA TRP A 458 -14.12 19.52 -4.99
C TRP A 458 -13.39 20.28 -6.09
N LEU A 459 -13.79 20.06 -7.35
CA LEU A 459 -13.21 20.71 -8.52
C LEU A 459 -14.21 20.84 -9.65
N GLU A 460 -14.22 22.00 -10.32
CA GLU A 460 -15.13 22.24 -11.47
C GLU A 460 -14.64 21.60 -12.76
N LYS A 461 -13.34 21.43 -12.93
CA LYS A 461 -12.73 20.96 -14.17
C LYS A 461 -11.47 20.15 -13.88
N LEU A 462 -11.26 19.08 -14.66
CA LEU A 462 -10.07 18.25 -14.57
C LEU A 462 -9.46 18.07 -15.97
N THR A 463 -8.16 18.29 -16.09
CA THR A 463 -7.40 17.94 -17.30
C THR A 463 -6.16 17.15 -16.91
N MET A 464 -5.82 16.14 -17.72
CA MET A 464 -4.75 15.20 -17.44
C MET A 464 -4.04 14.86 -18.76
N ASP A 465 -2.72 14.77 -18.74
CA ASP A 465 -1.96 14.12 -19.82
C ASP A 465 -1.95 12.60 -19.64
N GLU A 466 -1.47 11.88 -20.67
CA GLU A 466 -1.50 10.42 -20.75
C GLU A 466 -0.61 9.72 -19.72
N ASP A 467 0.28 10.44 -19.05
CA ASP A 467 1.19 9.90 -18.03
C ASP A 467 0.72 10.26 -16.60
N SER A 468 -0.39 10.99 -16.48
CA SER A 468 -0.96 11.40 -15.19
C SER A 468 -2.02 10.44 -14.67
N LYS A 469 -2.17 10.45 -13.34
CA LYS A 469 -3.12 9.61 -12.61
C LYS A 469 -3.79 10.38 -11.47
N LEU A 470 -5.11 10.23 -11.34
CA LEU A 470 -5.87 10.69 -10.17
C LEU A 470 -6.55 9.48 -9.51
N VAL A 471 -6.33 9.29 -8.21
CA VAL A 471 -6.92 8.20 -7.42
C VAL A 471 -7.80 8.79 -6.33
N LEU A 472 -9.05 8.34 -6.24
CA LEU A 472 -9.92 8.58 -5.10
C LEU A 472 -9.98 7.32 -4.24
N LYS A 473 -9.75 7.47 -2.93
CA LYS A 473 -9.88 6.40 -1.93
C LYS A 473 -10.89 6.82 -0.87
N ASN A 474 -12.05 6.18 -0.81
CA ASN A 474 -13.11 6.44 0.17
C ASN A 474 -13.58 7.91 0.23
N VAL A 475 -13.60 8.60 -0.91
CA VAL A 475 -14.06 9.99 -0.99
C VAL A 475 -15.59 10.00 -1.07
N SER A 476 -16.26 10.24 0.05
CA SER A 476 -17.72 10.07 0.19
C SER A 476 -18.59 10.81 -0.84
N GLN A 477 -18.09 11.91 -1.39
CA GLN A 477 -18.79 12.72 -2.40
C GLN A 477 -18.30 12.49 -3.83
N GLY A 478 -17.34 11.57 -4.03
CA GLY A 478 -16.58 11.45 -5.27
C GLY A 478 -15.98 12.80 -5.68
N ILE A 479 -15.96 13.07 -6.99
CA ILE A 479 -15.76 14.42 -7.50
C ILE A 479 -17.07 15.21 -7.36
N SER A 480 -17.00 16.38 -6.72
CA SER A 480 -18.14 17.27 -6.50
C SER A 480 -17.82 18.70 -6.95
N ASN A 481 -18.83 19.43 -7.40
CA ASN A 481 -18.73 20.82 -7.86
C ASN A 481 -20.09 21.52 -7.88
N TYR A 482 -20.10 22.78 -8.31
CA TYR A 482 -21.29 23.60 -8.52
C TYR A 482 -21.80 23.54 -9.96
N ALA A 483 -21.21 22.72 -10.83
CA ALA A 483 -21.55 22.60 -12.25
C ALA A 483 -21.53 23.95 -12.99
N ASN A 484 -20.57 24.83 -12.64
CA ASN A 484 -20.39 26.12 -13.30
C ASN A 484 -19.86 25.94 -14.74
N VAL A 485 -19.16 24.84 -14.98
CA VAL A 485 -18.63 24.44 -16.28
C VAL A 485 -19.50 23.29 -16.83
N ALA A 486 -19.80 23.34 -18.13
CA ALA A 486 -20.57 22.26 -18.78
C ALA A 486 -19.85 20.91 -18.65
N LEU A 487 -20.60 19.82 -18.50
CA LEU A 487 -20.05 18.46 -18.25
C LEU A 487 -18.92 18.09 -19.22
N GLU A 488 -19.08 18.43 -20.49
CA GLU A 488 -18.12 18.17 -21.58
C GLU A 488 -16.79 18.93 -21.41
N GLU A 489 -16.85 20.17 -20.93
CA GLU A 489 -15.68 21.02 -20.69
C GLU A 489 -15.07 20.77 -19.31
N SER A 490 -15.85 20.23 -18.38
CA SER A 490 -15.53 19.95 -16.98
C SER A 490 -14.76 18.63 -16.82
N LEU A 491 -15.46 17.50 -17.00
CA LEU A 491 -14.91 16.14 -16.87
C LEU A 491 -14.94 15.39 -18.21
N GLY A 492 -15.52 15.95 -19.28
CA GLY A 492 -15.56 15.30 -20.60
C GLY A 492 -14.18 15.03 -21.21
N THR A 493 -13.18 15.83 -20.84
CA THR A 493 -11.78 15.71 -21.23
C THR A 493 -11.10 14.44 -20.70
N ILE A 494 -11.59 13.86 -19.60
CA ILE A 494 -11.01 12.68 -18.95
C ILE A 494 -11.71 11.36 -19.32
N ARG A 495 -12.60 11.35 -20.32
CA ARG A 495 -13.33 10.11 -20.70
C ARG A 495 -12.40 8.94 -21.03
N GLY A 496 -11.28 9.21 -21.70
CA GLY A 496 -10.27 8.20 -22.02
C GLY A 496 -9.53 7.63 -20.81
N PHE A 497 -9.72 8.21 -19.62
CA PHE A 497 -9.04 7.85 -18.38
C PHE A 497 -9.90 7.00 -17.44
N LEU A 498 -11.20 6.90 -17.73
CA LEU A 498 -12.16 6.17 -16.89
C LEU A 498 -11.86 4.67 -16.91
N PRO A 499 -12.03 3.96 -15.79
CA PRO A 499 -12.09 2.51 -15.80
C PRO A 499 -13.29 1.99 -16.63
N LYS A 500 -13.24 0.71 -16.99
CA LYS A 500 -14.36 0.01 -17.61
C LYS A 500 -15.61 0.13 -16.72
N ASP A 501 -16.77 0.34 -17.35
CA ASP A 501 -18.08 0.51 -16.71
C ASP A 501 -18.28 1.79 -15.87
N PHE A 502 -17.29 2.67 -15.78
CA PHE A 502 -17.47 4.00 -15.20
C PHE A 502 -17.89 5.01 -16.27
N SER A 503 -18.67 6.02 -15.88
CA SER A 503 -19.09 7.09 -16.78
C SER A 503 -19.15 8.44 -16.08
N ILE A 504 -19.15 9.52 -16.86
CA ILE A 504 -19.40 10.86 -16.32
C ILE A 504 -20.90 11.15 -16.35
N ALA A 505 -21.39 11.83 -15.31
CA ALA A 505 -22.79 12.20 -15.21
C ALA A 505 -22.97 13.60 -14.63
N ASN A 506 -24.01 14.29 -15.07
CA ASN A 506 -24.54 15.46 -14.37
C ASN A 506 -25.76 15.01 -13.57
N ARG A 507 -25.63 15.00 -12.23
CA ARG A 507 -26.68 14.47 -11.34
C ARG A 507 -26.65 15.12 -9.97
N LYS A 508 -27.76 14.96 -9.25
CA LYS A 508 -27.84 15.28 -7.82
C LYS A 508 -27.12 14.22 -6.99
N ARG A 509 -26.56 14.63 -5.86
CA ARG A 509 -25.97 13.69 -4.87
C ARG A 509 -27.07 12.86 -4.22
N ASN A 510 -28.08 13.51 -3.69
CA ASN A 510 -29.30 12.88 -3.19
C ASN A 510 -30.52 13.30 -4.01
N PRO A 511 -31.58 12.47 -4.11
CA PRO A 511 -32.82 12.85 -4.80
C PRO A 511 -33.45 14.17 -4.31
N ALA A 512 -33.26 14.48 -3.02
CA ALA A 512 -33.79 15.69 -2.37
C ALA A 512 -32.95 16.96 -2.62
N ASP A 513 -31.71 16.82 -3.10
CA ASP A 513 -30.84 17.99 -3.32
C ASP A 513 -31.42 18.85 -4.45
N VAL A 514 -31.16 20.15 -4.41
CA VAL A 514 -31.60 21.07 -5.47
C VAL A 514 -30.59 21.09 -6.61
N ASP A 515 -29.32 21.10 -6.26
CA ASP A 515 -28.22 21.36 -7.18
C ASP A 515 -27.70 20.08 -7.87
N TYR A 516 -27.41 20.22 -9.16
CA TYR A 516 -26.73 19.20 -9.94
C TYR A 516 -25.22 19.38 -9.87
N ARG A 517 -24.48 18.28 -10.03
CA ARG A 517 -23.02 18.25 -10.01
C ARG A 517 -22.52 17.39 -11.16
N ASN A 518 -21.41 17.80 -11.76
CA ASN A 518 -20.65 16.94 -12.66
C ASN A 518 -19.82 15.98 -11.82
N THR A 519 -19.99 14.68 -12.02
CA THR A 519 -19.32 13.66 -11.21
C THR A 519 -19.03 12.42 -12.06
N ILE A 520 -18.34 11.46 -11.44
CA ILE A 520 -18.09 10.13 -12.00
C ILE A 520 -19.02 9.16 -11.29
N VAL A 521 -19.64 8.27 -12.07
CA VAL A 521 -20.46 7.19 -11.55
C VAL A 521 -19.88 5.83 -11.90
N ASP A 522 -20.08 4.87 -11.00
CA ASP A 522 -19.73 3.46 -11.20
C ASP A 522 -20.76 2.72 -12.09
N ALA A 523 -20.58 1.41 -12.24
CA ALA A 523 -21.41 0.55 -13.08
C ALA A 523 -22.89 0.51 -12.66
N ASP A 524 -23.19 0.71 -11.37
CA ASP A 524 -24.55 0.78 -10.83
C ASP A 524 -25.15 2.19 -10.97
N GLY A 525 -24.38 3.11 -11.57
CA GLY A 525 -24.73 4.51 -11.66
C GLY A 525 -24.80 5.15 -10.28
N GLN A 526 -23.95 4.77 -9.31
CA GLN A 526 -23.76 5.47 -8.03
C GLN A 526 -22.52 6.36 -8.10
N ILE A 527 -22.41 7.36 -7.23
CA ILE A 527 -21.25 8.25 -7.21
C ILE A 527 -19.99 7.44 -6.85
N ALA A 528 -18.98 7.52 -7.71
CA ALA A 528 -17.72 6.81 -7.53
C ALA A 528 -16.92 7.39 -6.37
N GLN A 529 -16.95 6.71 -5.21
CA GLN A 529 -16.16 7.07 -4.02
C GLN A 529 -14.72 6.51 -4.08
N ASN A 530 -14.53 5.47 -4.88
CA ASN A 530 -13.27 4.81 -5.14
C ASN A 530 -13.09 4.70 -6.65
N VAL A 531 -12.08 5.37 -7.21
CA VAL A 531 -11.83 5.33 -8.65
C VAL A 531 -10.38 5.69 -8.96
N GLU A 532 -9.82 5.02 -9.95
CA GLU A 532 -8.51 5.34 -10.52
C GLU A 532 -8.67 5.83 -11.96
N LEU A 533 -8.35 7.09 -12.17
CA LEU A 533 -8.32 7.74 -13.47
C LEU A 533 -6.90 7.68 -14.01
N ARG A 534 -6.70 6.97 -15.11
CA ARG A 534 -5.42 6.88 -15.82
C ARG A 534 -5.63 6.51 -17.29
N TYR A 535 -4.71 6.93 -18.14
CA TYR A 535 -4.68 6.51 -19.54
C TYR A 535 -4.04 5.12 -19.63
N ARG A 536 -4.82 4.10 -19.98
CA ARG A 536 -4.36 2.70 -19.99
C ARG A 536 -3.78 2.36 -21.36
N LYS A 537 -2.46 2.26 -21.45
CA LYS A 537 -1.75 1.97 -22.70
C LYS A 537 -1.50 0.47 -22.82
N MET A 538 -1.60 -0.06 -24.03
CA MET A 538 -1.19 -1.44 -24.34
C MET A 538 0.34 -1.64 -24.24
N THR A 539 1.09 -0.60 -23.88
CA THR A 539 2.52 -0.63 -23.61
C THR A 539 2.85 -0.57 -22.11
N ASP A 540 1.83 -0.47 -21.24
CA ASP A 540 2.01 -0.41 -19.80
C ASP A 540 2.63 -1.70 -19.25
N ALA A 541 3.42 -1.55 -18.17
CA ALA A 541 4.02 -2.68 -17.46
C ALA A 541 2.98 -3.66 -16.87
N ASP A 542 1.75 -3.18 -16.66
CA ASP A 542 0.63 -4.00 -16.18
C ASP A 542 0.06 -4.94 -17.25
N LEU A 543 0.44 -4.77 -18.53
CA LEU A 543 0.01 -5.64 -19.63
C LEU A 543 0.91 -6.88 -19.74
N SER A 544 0.28 -8.05 -19.76
CA SER A 544 0.89 -9.32 -20.16
C SER A 544 0.17 -9.87 -21.38
N ALA A 545 0.87 -9.96 -22.51
CA ALA A 545 0.35 -10.55 -23.75
C ALA A 545 1.20 -11.75 -24.18
N THR A 546 0.56 -12.86 -24.54
CA THR A 546 1.24 -14.11 -24.93
C THR A 546 0.64 -14.71 -26.20
N LEU A 547 1.47 -15.44 -26.94
CA LEU A 547 1.09 -16.17 -28.15
C LEU A 547 1.17 -17.67 -27.91
N ASN A 548 0.23 -18.44 -28.47
CA ASN A 548 0.28 -19.89 -28.47
C ASN A 548 -0.22 -20.49 -29.80
N PRO A 549 0.62 -21.23 -30.56
CA PRO A 549 2.07 -21.42 -30.39
C PRO A 549 2.90 -20.21 -30.88
N THR A 550 4.17 -20.13 -30.50
CA THR A 550 5.14 -19.09 -30.97
C THR A 550 5.96 -19.52 -32.18
N THR A 551 5.80 -20.77 -32.64
CA THR A 551 6.56 -21.31 -33.78
C THR A 551 5.69 -22.19 -34.67
N TYR A 552 5.85 -22.04 -35.99
CA TYR A 552 5.19 -22.84 -37.02
C TYR A 552 6.19 -23.39 -38.02
N THR A 553 5.75 -24.35 -38.85
CA THR A 553 6.45 -24.73 -40.08
C THR A 553 5.68 -24.20 -41.27
N TYR A 554 6.38 -23.71 -42.28
CA TYR A 554 5.78 -23.25 -43.53
C TYR A 554 4.95 -24.37 -44.18
N ASP A 555 3.71 -24.07 -44.55
CA ASP A 555 2.83 -24.99 -45.29
C ASP A 555 2.04 -24.29 -46.41
N GLY A 556 2.38 -23.03 -46.70
CA GLY A 556 1.70 -22.21 -47.70
C GLY A 556 0.44 -21.49 -47.22
N THR A 557 0.07 -21.59 -45.94
CA THR A 557 -1.08 -20.88 -45.34
C THR A 557 -0.64 -19.82 -44.33
N ALA A 558 -1.51 -18.82 -44.11
CA ALA A 558 -1.28 -17.79 -43.09
C ALA A 558 -1.38 -18.38 -41.67
N LYS A 559 -0.58 -17.86 -40.74
CA LYS A 559 -0.50 -18.29 -39.34
C LYS A 559 -1.07 -17.22 -38.43
N GLU A 560 -2.03 -17.61 -37.61
CA GLU A 560 -2.71 -16.73 -36.66
C GLU A 560 -2.66 -17.42 -35.29
N PRO A 561 -1.57 -17.23 -34.52
CA PRO A 561 -1.47 -17.78 -33.18
C PRO A 561 -2.57 -17.26 -32.26
N GLU A 562 -2.99 -18.07 -31.29
CA GLU A 562 -3.91 -17.61 -30.27
C GLU A 562 -3.24 -16.53 -29.43
N VAL A 563 -3.94 -15.42 -29.20
CA VAL A 563 -3.46 -14.29 -28.41
C VAL A 563 -4.22 -14.26 -27.09
N LEU A 564 -3.48 -14.34 -25.98
CA LEU A 564 -4.02 -14.11 -24.64
C LEU A 564 -3.48 -12.79 -24.11
N VAL A 565 -4.37 -11.87 -23.77
CA VAL A 565 -4.05 -10.54 -23.24
C VAL A 565 -4.63 -10.39 -21.84
N VAL A 566 -3.78 -10.04 -20.89
CA VAL A 566 -4.15 -9.77 -19.50
C VAL A 566 -3.64 -8.37 -19.16
N TYR A 567 -4.48 -7.53 -18.57
CA TYR A 567 -4.10 -6.20 -18.09
C TYR A 567 -4.44 -6.09 -16.60
N ASP A 568 -3.47 -5.78 -15.75
CA ASP A 568 -3.66 -5.65 -14.29
C ASP A 568 -4.39 -6.86 -13.68
N GLY A 569 -4.03 -8.07 -14.13
CA GLY A 569 -4.63 -9.34 -13.72
C GLY A 569 -5.99 -9.68 -14.35
N GLN A 570 -6.60 -8.80 -15.13
CA GLN A 570 -7.86 -9.04 -15.84
C GLN A 570 -7.61 -9.53 -17.27
N THR A 571 -8.18 -10.68 -17.63
CA THR A 571 -8.19 -11.15 -19.03
C THR A 571 -9.07 -10.25 -19.90
N LEU A 572 -8.51 -9.73 -20.98
CA LEU A 572 -9.21 -8.90 -21.95
C LEU A 572 -9.92 -9.75 -23.01
N THR A 573 -11.03 -9.24 -23.54
CA THR A 573 -11.84 -9.92 -24.55
C THR A 573 -11.54 -9.36 -25.95
N LYS A 574 -11.13 -10.23 -26.88
CA LYS A 574 -10.92 -9.87 -28.29
C LYS A 574 -12.20 -9.30 -28.90
N ASP A 575 -12.05 -8.31 -29.77
CA ASP A 575 -13.10 -7.56 -30.47
C ASP A 575 -14.04 -6.76 -29.55
N THR A 576 -13.75 -6.74 -28.24
CA THR A 576 -14.44 -5.90 -27.23
C THR A 576 -13.46 -4.92 -26.60
N ASP A 577 -12.34 -5.44 -26.08
CA ASP A 577 -11.31 -4.69 -25.37
C ASP A 577 -10.06 -4.45 -26.23
N TYR A 578 -9.82 -5.29 -27.25
CA TYR A 578 -8.71 -5.14 -28.21
C TYR A 578 -9.01 -5.82 -29.56
N THR A 579 -8.33 -5.41 -30.63
CA THR A 579 -8.27 -6.11 -31.93
C THR A 579 -6.89 -6.71 -32.16
N VAL A 580 -6.79 -7.68 -33.07
CA VAL A 580 -5.52 -8.32 -33.46
C VAL A 580 -5.35 -8.27 -34.97
N ALA A 581 -4.17 -7.85 -35.41
CA ALA A 581 -3.74 -7.91 -36.81
C ALA A 581 -2.42 -8.70 -36.93
N TYR A 582 -2.22 -9.35 -38.08
CA TYR A 582 -1.04 -10.15 -38.38
C TYR A 582 -0.36 -9.63 -39.64
N SER A 583 0.97 -9.60 -39.64
CA SER A 583 1.80 -9.27 -40.80
C SER A 583 2.91 -10.32 -40.98
N ASP A 584 3.36 -10.49 -42.22
CA ASP A 584 4.40 -11.46 -42.61
C ASP A 584 4.13 -12.92 -42.19
N ASN A 585 2.86 -13.25 -41.96
CA ASN A 585 2.44 -14.49 -41.31
C ASN A 585 2.27 -15.70 -42.24
N LYS A 586 2.80 -15.67 -43.47
CA LYS A 586 2.63 -16.76 -44.45
C LYS A 586 3.94 -17.43 -44.84
N ASN A 587 4.99 -16.64 -45.08
CA ASN A 587 6.28 -17.13 -45.53
C ASN A 587 7.18 -17.46 -44.34
N ALA A 588 8.22 -18.26 -44.55
CA ALA A 588 9.19 -18.54 -43.49
C ALA A 588 9.97 -17.26 -43.13
N GLY A 589 10.17 -17.02 -41.83
CA GLY A 589 10.72 -15.78 -41.29
C GLY A 589 10.11 -15.42 -39.93
N ASN A 590 10.31 -14.16 -39.53
CA ASN A 590 9.66 -13.58 -38.36
C ASN A 590 8.37 -12.90 -38.79
N ALA A 591 7.28 -13.22 -38.12
CA ALA A 591 5.97 -12.63 -38.30
C ALA A 591 5.59 -11.80 -37.06
N GLU A 592 4.74 -10.81 -37.24
CA GLU A 592 4.34 -9.88 -36.18
C GLU A 592 2.84 -9.95 -35.91
N VAL A 593 2.48 -9.79 -34.64
CA VAL A 593 1.12 -9.67 -34.12
C VAL A 593 0.97 -8.29 -33.50
N THR A 594 0.05 -7.49 -34.03
CA THR A 594 -0.29 -6.16 -33.49
C THR A 594 -1.60 -6.25 -32.73
N ILE A 595 -1.57 -5.87 -31.45
CA ILE A 595 -2.70 -5.92 -30.53
C ILE A 595 -3.11 -4.47 -30.21
N THR A 596 -4.21 -4.00 -30.77
CA THR A 596 -4.66 -2.60 -30.62
C THR A 596 -5.79 -2.51 -29.62
N GLY A 597 -5.66 -1.66 -28.60
CA GLY A 597 -6.69 -1.43 -27.59
C GLY A 597 -7.99 -0.83 -28.15
N ILE A 598 -9.11 -1.13 -27.49
CA ILE A 598 -10.44 -0.58 -27.78
C ILE A 598 -11.04 0.00 -26.49
N GLY A 599 -11.81 1.08 -26.62
CA GLY A 599 -12.59 1.64 -25.53
C GLY A 599 -11.70 2.35 -24.50
N VAL A 600 -11.52 1.72 -23.33
CA VAL A 600 -10.70 2.27 -22.24
C VAL A 600 -9.21 1.92 -22.36
N TYR A 601 -8.86 1.02 -23.29
CA TYR A 601 -7.48 0.64 -23.60
C TYR A 601 -7.02 1.33 -24.88
N HIS A 602 -5.81 1.89 -24.86
CA HIS A 602 -5.27 2.75 -25.92
C HIS A 602 -3.95 2.21 -26.46
N GLU A 603 -3.53 2.71 -27.63
CA GLU A 603 -2.31 2.31 -28.33
C GLU A 603 -2.29 0.82 -28.74
N ALA A 604 -1.11 0.33 -29.14
CA ALA A 604 -0.91 -1.04 -29.60
C ALA A 604 0.33 -1.69 -28.98
N ALA A 605 0.23 -2.99 -28.70
CA ALA A 605 1.34 -3.86 -28.35
C ALA A 605 1.76 -4.71 -29.55
N HIS A 606 3.04 -5.06 -29.62
CA HIS A 606 3.61 -5.88 -30.71
C HIS A 606 4.26 -7.14 -30.15
N LEU A 607 3.89 -8.29 -30.70
CA LEU A 607 4.51 -9.58 -30.39
C LEU A 607 5.04 -10.24 -31.67
N GLN A 608 5.99 -11.15 -31.52
CA GLN A 608 6.60 -11.86 -32.65
C GLN A 608 6.46 -13.37 -32.50
N PHE A 609 6.33 -14.04 -33.64
CA PHE A 609 6.42 -15.50 -33.75
C PHE A 609 7.20 -15.89 -35.01
N THR A 610 7.70 -17.13 -35.06
CA THR A 610 8.56 -17.59 -36.15
C THR A 610 7.89 -18.66 -36.99
N ILE A 611 8.02 -18.54 -38.31
CA ILE A 611 7.65 -19.58 -39.27
C ILE A 611 8.94 -20.19 -39.81
N GLY A 612 9.24 -21.43 -39.40
CA GLY A 612 10.37 -22.19 -39.88
C GLY A 612 10.19 -22.66 -41.32
N LYS A 613 11.30 -22.80 -42.06
CA LYS A 613 11.28 -23.37 -43.41
C LYS A 613 10.81 -24.82 -43.39
N ALA A 614 10.07 -25.22 -44.42
CA ALA A 614 9.62 -26.60 -44.59
C ALA A 614 10.72 -27.47 -45.21
N GLY A 615 10.66 -28.77 -44.96
CA GLY A 615 11.43 -29.74 -45.74
C GLY A 615 10.86 -29.91 -47.15
N GLN A 616 11.70 -30.27 -48.11
CA GLN A 616 11.29 -30.69 -49.46
C GLN A 616 11.92 -32.04 -49.82
N ALA A 617 11.16 -32.85 -50.56
CA ALA A 617 11.60 -34.18 -50.98
C ALA A 617 12.73 -34.12 -52.02
N ALA A 618 13.58 -35.13 -52.05
CA ALA A 618 14.67 -35.23 -53.03
C ALA A 618 14.12 -35.35 -54.47
N PRO A 619 14.87 -34.88 -55.48
CA PRO A 619 14.50 -35.05 -56.89
C PRO A 619 14.31 -36.52 -57.28
N THR A 620 13.24 -36.82 -58.02
CA THR A 620 12.98 -38.17 -58.56
C THR A 620 12.97 -38.15 -60.09
N GLY A 621 13.20 -39.32 -60.73
CA GLY A 621 13.13 -39.45 -62.19
C GLY A 621 14.33 -38.89 -62.96
N LEU A 622 15.42 -38.53 -62.28
CA LEU A 622 16.68 -38.13 -62.91
C LEU A 622 17.23 -39.26 -63.78
N LYS A 623 17.77 -38.91 -64.96
CA LYS A 623 18.27 -39.90 -65.92
C LYS A 623 19.72 -39.60 -66.31
N ALA A 624 20.62 -40.53 -66.05
CA ALA A 624 21.99 -40.45 -66.51
C ALA A 624 22.12 -40.83 -68.00
N VAL A 625 22.94 -40.08 -68.73
CA VAL A 625 23.45 -40.41 -70.06
C VAL A 625 24.94 -40.66 -69.91
N ASN A 626 25.33 -41.93 -70.04
CA ASN A 626 26.70 -42.40 -69.90
C ASN A 626 27.63 -41.78 -70.96
N ILE A 627 28.91 -41.59 -70.60
CA ILE A 627 29.92 -41.09 -71.53
C ILE A 627 30.21 -42.13 -72.62
N SER A 628 30.55 -41.69 -73.84
CA SER A 628 30.75 -42.60 -74.98
C SER A 628 31.95 -43.55 -74.82
N LYS A 629 32.97 -43.12 -74.06
CA LYS A 629 34.20 -43.89 -73.78
C LYS A 629 34.94 -43.30 -72.58
N THR A 630 35.83 -44.08 -71.96
CA THR A 630 36.67 -43.63 -70.83
C THR A 630 37.46 -42.37 -71.19
N GLY A 631 37.38 -41.34 -70.32
CA GLY A 631 38.04 -40.06 -70.51
C GLY A 631 37.29 -39.04 -71.38
N ALA A 632 36.11 -39.40 -71.92
CA ALA A 632 35.24 -38.44 -72.59
C ALA A 632 34.45 -37.58 -71.59
N SER A 633 34.07 -36.37 -72.03
CA SER A 633 33.22 -35.41 -71.31
C SER A 633 31.96 -35.15 -72.13
N ASP A 634 31.27 -36.21 -72.57
CA ASP A 634 30.03 -36.13 -73.35
C ASP A 634 28.81 -36.74 -72.63
N GLY A 635 28.96 -37.00 -71.32
CA GLY A 635 27.87 -37.47 -70.47
C GLY A 635 26.92 -36.34 -70.11
N ALA A 636 25.72 -36.72 -69.66
CA ALA A 636 24.71 -35.78 -69.21
C ALA A 636 23.85 -36.36 -68.10
N ILE A 637 23.17 -35.48 -67.36
CA ILE A 637 22.01 -35.85 -66.55
C ILE A 637 20.83 -35.09 -67.12
N GLU A 638 19.73 -35.80 -67.37
CA GLU A 638 18.47 -35.29 -67.93
C GLU A 638 17.38 -35.25 -66.83
N ASN A 639 16.28 -34.55 -67.11
CA ASN A 639 15.14 -34.32 -66.21
C ASN A 639 15.45 -33.42 -64.99
N LEU A 640 16.40 -32.48 -65.13
CA LEU A 640 16.65 -31.46 -64.10
C LEU A 640 15.73 -30.24 -64.29
N THR A 641 15.69 -29.35 -63.30
CA THR A 641 15.04 -28.03 -63.38
C THR A 641 15.95 -26.93 -62.84
N THR A 642 15.62 -25.66 -63.09
CA THR A 642 16.41 -24.51 -62.59
C THR A 642 16.30 -24.28 -61.08
N ALA A 643 15.39 -24.99 -60.40
CA ALA A 643 15.28 -25.04 -58.94
C ALA A 643 16.28 -26.02 -58.30
N MET A 644 16.99 -26.81 -59.12
CA MET A 644 17.96 -27.79 -58.65
C MET A 644 19.40 -27.27 -58.71
N GLU A 645 20.25 -27.89 -57.92
CA GLU A 645 21.70 -27.73 -57.91
C GLU A 645 22.36 -29.12 -57.82
N TYR A 646 23.61 -29.20 -58.28
CA TYR A 646 24.36 -30.45 -58.30
C TYR A 646 25.75 -30.30 -57.69
N SER A 647 26.28 -31.39 -57.16
CA SER A 647 27.60 -31.46 -56.54
C SER A 647 28.26 -32.80 -56.84
N THR A 648 29.59 -32.86 -56.75
CA THR A 648 30.37 -34.10 -56.82
C THR A 648 30.93 -34.52 -55.45
N ASP A 649 30.87 -33.64 -54.45
CA ASP A 649 31.42 -33.85 -53.10
C ASP A 649 30.40 -33.59 -51.98
N GLU A 650 29.16 -33.24 -52.33
CA GLU A 650 28.06 -32.84 -51.44
C GLU A 650 28.34 -31.58 -50.59
N ILE A 651 29.45 -30.90 -50.85
CA ILE A 651 29.89 -29.68 -50.15
C ILE A 651 29.72 -28.46 -51.07
N HIS A 652 30.22 -28.54 -52.29
CA HIS A 652 30.18 -27.46 -53.26
C HIS A 652 29.06 -27.69 -54.28
N TRP A 653 28.04 -26.83 -54.24
CA TRP A 653 26.84 -26.95 -55.06
C TRP A 653 26.85 -25.96 -56.22
N THR A 654 26.56 -26.44 -57.42
CA THR A 654 26.49 -25.67 -58.66
C THR A 654 25.05 -25.64 -59.17
N LYS A 655 24.53 -24.45 -59.46
CA LYS A 655 23.15 -24.26 -59.93
C LYS A 655 22.94 -24.84 -61.35
N VAL A 656 21.80 -25.48 -61.57
CA VAL A 656 21.37 -25.91 -62.91
C VAL A 656 20.82 -24.71 -63.70
N THR A 657 21.40 -24.41 -64.86
CA THR A 657 21.04 -23.25 -65.68
C THR A 657 20.15 -23.58 -66.88
N ASP A 658 20.37 -24.70 -67.57
CA ASP A 658 19.62 -25.14 -68.77
C ASP A 658 18.21 -25.67 -68.43
N GLY A 659 17.91 -25.89 -67.14
CA GLY A 659 16.56 -26.18 -66.64
C GLY A 659 15.92 -27.49 -67.12
N THR A 660 16.66 -28.31 -67.89
CA THR A 660 16.22 -29.62 -68.39
C THR A 660 17.32 -30.68 -68.29
N LYS A 661 18.60 -30.27 -68.35
CA LYS A 661 19.75 -31.15 -68.32
C LYS A 661 21.01 -30.44 -67.82
N ILE A 662 22.03 -31.21 -67.49
CA ILE A 662 23.42 -30.77 -67.38
C ILE A 662 24.26 -31.64 -68.32
N ASN A 663 25.16 -31.03 -69.09
CA ASN A 663 25.92 -31.69 -70.14
C ASN A 663 27.43 -31.55 -69.91
N GLN A 664 28.20 -32.20 -70.78
CA GLN A 664 29.66 -32.24 -70.74
C GLN A 664 30.24 -32.85 -69.45
N LEU A 665 29.55 -33.85 -68.89
CA LEU A 665 29.95 -34.52 -67.67
C LEU A 665 30.95 -35.63 -67.95
N THR A 666 31.94 -35.80 -67.07
CA THR A 666 32.81 -36.99 -67.01
C THR A 666 32.13 -38.12 -66.25
N ALA A 667 32.63 -39.35 -66.39
CA ALA A 667 32.16 -40.47 -65.55
C ALA A 667 32.40 -40.17 -64.06
N GLY A 668 31.41 -40.49 -63.23
CA GLY A 668 31.45 -40.19 -61.79
C GLY A 668 30.06 -40.17 -61.15
N ASP A 669 30.06 -39.99 -59.84
CA ASP A 669 28.85 -39.81 -59.04
C ASP A 669 28.52 -38.31 -58.92
N TYR A 670 27.28 -37.98 -59.19
CA TYR A 670 26.74 -36.63 -59.07
C TYR A 670 25.55 -36.65 -58.12
N PHE A 671 25.50 -35.70 -57.20
CA PHE A 671 24.42 -35.52 -56.25
C PHE A 671 23.59 -34.34 -56.68
N VAL A 672 22.29 -34.54 -56.86
CA VAL A 672 21.35 -33.49 -57.31
C VAL A 672 20.32 -33.28 -56.23
N ARG A 673 20.08 -32.02 -55.83
CA ARG A 673 19.04 -31.64 -54.86
C ARG A 673 18.27 -30.42 -55.33
N TYR A 674 17.11 -30.16 -54.74
CA TYR A 674 16.50 -28.84 -54.83
C TYR A 674 17.26 -27.87 -53.93
N ALA A 675 17.62 -26.71 -54.48
CA ALA A 675 18.28 -25.65 -53.73
C ALA A 675 17.37 -25.11 -52.63
N GLU A 676 17.96 -24.59 -51.57
CA GLU A 676 17.23 -23.88 -50.53
C GLU A 676 16.53 -22.65 -51.10
N THR A 677 15.32 -22.35 -50.60
CA THR A 677 14.56 -21.15 -50.97
C THR A 677 14.21 -20.34 -49.72
N GLY A 678 13.47 -19.24 -49.90
CA GLY A 678 12.94 -18.47 -48.76
C GLY A 678 12.10 -19.33 -47.81
N ASN A 679 11.32 -20.27 -48.35
CA ASN A 679 10.32 -21.03 -47.58
C ASN A 679 10.67 -22.51 -47.34
N TYR A 680 11.64 -23.06 -48.06
CA TYR A 680 12.02 -24.47 -47.98
C TYR A 680 13.52 -24.63 -47.72
N LEU A 681 13.89 -25.53 -46.83
CA LEU A 681 15.26 -26.02 -46.64
C LEU A 681 15.74 -26.71 -47.93
N ALA A 682 17.04 -26.79 -48.19
CA ALA A 682 17.54 -27.64 -49.28
C ALA A 682 17.03 -29.09 -49.14
N SER A 683 16.63 -29.73 -50.25
CA SER A 683 16.18 -31.13 -50.19
C SER A 683 17.34 -32.07 -49.88
N ALA A 684 17.04 -33.30 -49.46
CA ALA A 684 18.02 -34.38 -49.55
C ALA A 684 18.50 -34.55 -51.01
N SER A 685 19.73 -35.02 -51.20
CA SER A 685 20.31 -35.23 -52.51
C SER A 685 19.91 -36.61 -53.08
N THR A 686 19.76 -36.67 -54.41
CA THR A 686 19.63 -37.90 -55.17
C THR A 686 20.94 -38.15 -55.91
N LYS A 687 21.57 -39.30 -55.63
CA LYS A 687 22.79 -39.73 -56.30
C LYS A 687 22.48 -40.28 -57.70
N VAL A 688 23.22 -39.80 -58.70
CA VAL A 688 23.14 -40.20 -60.10
C VAL A 688 24.55 -40.52 -60.60
N THR A 689 24.76 -41.74 -61.08
CA THR A 689 26.06 -42.17 -61.60
C THR A 689 26.08 -42.05 -63.12
N VAL A 690 26.98 -41.23 -63.66
CA VAL A 690 27.33 -41.23 -65.09
C VAL A 690 28.40 -42.28 -65.29
N ALA A 691 28.07 -43.40 -65.93
CA ALA A 691 29.03 -44.47 -66.20
C ALA A 691 29.65 -44.32 -67.59
N VAL A 692 30.63 -45.17 -67.90
CA VAL A 692 31.12 -45.36 -69.28
C VAL A 692 30.11 -46.25 -70.00
N LYS A 693 29.70 -45.87 -71.21
CA LYS A 693 28.83 -46.71 -72.05
C LYS A 693 29.59 -47.99 -72.39
N GLU A 694 29.11 -49.13 -71.91
CA GLU A 694 29.68 -50.41 -72.29
C GLU A 694 29.36 -50.71 -73.76
N ASP A 695 30.38 -51.14 -74.50
CA ASP A 695 30.22 -51.67 -75.85
C ASP A 695 29.34 -52.93 -75.77
N PRO A 696 28.41 -53.17 -76.72
CA PRO A 696 27.62 -54.39 -76.72
C PRO A 696 28.54 -55.58 -77.02
N SER A 697 29.03 -56.25 -75.96
CA SER A 697 29.79 -57.49 -76.12
C SER A 697 28.87 -58.61 -76.61
N THR A 698 29.33 -59.27 -77.67
CA THR A 698 28.78 -60.52 -78.20
C THR A 698 28.96 -61.62 -77.15
N GLY A 699 27.87 -62.34 -76.87
CA GLY A 699 27.75 -63.17 -75.67
C GLY A 699 28.35 -64.57 -75.69
N ASN A 700 27.87 -65.33 -74.69
CA ASN A 700 28.07 -66.74 -74.28
C ASN A 700 29.23 -66.99 -73.30
N GLY A 701 29.03 -67.65 -72.15
CA GLY A 701 27.84 -68.27 -71.55
C GLY A 701 28.24 -69.25 -70.42
N SER A 702 27.23 -69.83 -69.76
CA SER A 702 27.26 -70.93 -68.75
C SER A 702 27.38 -70.53 -67.26
N ASN A 703 26.65 -71.08 -66.28
CA ASN A 703 25.34 -71.74 -66.13
C ASN A 703 25.14 -72.02 -64.62
N THR A 704 23.92 -71.82 -64.09
CA THR A 704 23.12 -72.66 -63.13
C THR A 704 21.97 -71.78 -62.55
N VAL A 705 20.73 -71.83 -63.06
CA VAL A 705 19.56 -72.71 -62.73
C VAL A 705 19.10 -72.57 -61.27
N ALA A 706 17.83 -72.40 -60.86
CA ALA A 706 16.49 -72.02 -61.39
C ALA A 706 15.56 -71.93 -60.13
N LEU A 707 14.39 -71.30 -60.09
CA LEU A 707 13.11 -71.84 -60.60
C LEU A 707 11.94 -70.85 -60.38
N THR A 708 11.21 -70.59 -61.48
CA THR A 708 9.73 -70.63 -61.73
C THR A 708 8.76 -69.86 -60.82
N GLY A 709 7.86 -69.00 -61.33
CA GLY A 709 6.72 -69.27 -62.24
C GLY A 709 5.46 -69.55 -61.37
N THR A 710 4.27 -68.96 -61.51
CA THR A 710 3.41 -68.74 -62.69
C THR A 710 2.16 -67.91 -62.32
N THR A 711 1.48 -67.45 -63.38
CA THR A 711 0.27 -66.60 -63.50
C THR A 711 -1.10 -67.26 -63.26
N GLN A 712 -2.11 -66.39 -63.01
CA GLN A 712 -3.50 -66.33 -63.54
C GLN A 712 -4.74 -66.68 -62.66
N LYS A 713 -5.70 -65.73 -62.73
CA LYS A 713 -7.19 -65.80 -62.83
C LYS A 713 -8.12 -65.97 -61.58
N THR A 714 -8.82 -64.86 -61.30
CA THR A 714 -10.29 -64.61 -61.35
C THR A 714 -11.30 -65.44 -60.53
N ALA A 715 -11.85 -64.74 -59.52
CA ALA A 715 -13.25 -64.57 -59.05
C ALA A 715 -14.12 -65.75 -58.54
N THR A 716 -14.72 -65.58 -57.34
CA THR A 716 -16.16 -65.21 -57.13
C THR A 716 -16.67 -65.55 -55.70
N ILE A 717 -17.06 -64.51 -54.90
CA ILE A 717 -18.28 -64.32 -54.01
C ILE A 717 -18.61 -65.41 -52.95
N LYS A 718 -19.10 -65.17 -51.71
CA LYS A 718 -19.48 -64.09 -50.75
C LYS A 718 -19.58 -64.81 -49.36
N THR A 719 -19.43 -64.20 -48.17
CA THR A 719 -20.33 -63.32 -47.37
C THR A 719 -19.55 -62.96 -46.08
N GLY A 720 -19.63 -61.83 -45.36
CA GLY A 720 -20.42 -60.60 -45.37
C GLY A 720 -19.91 -59.69 -44.23
N ASP A 721 -20.24 -58.39 -44.34
CA ASP A 721 -20.36 -57.33 -43.32
C ASP A 721 -19.15 -56.62 -42.66
N GLU A 722 -18.97 -55.39 -43.17
CA GLU A 722 -18.82 -54.07 -42.52
C GLU A 722 -17.47 -53.58 -41.92
N THR A 723 -16.84 -52.73 -42.75
CA THR A 723 -16.12 -51.44 -42.54
C THR A 723 -15.01 -51.23 -41.48
N PRO A 724 -13.83 -50.70 -41.88
CA PRO A 724 -12.65 -50.53 -41.00
C PRO A 724 -12.32 -49.07 -40.68
N VAL A 725 -11.69 -48.81 -39.52
CA VAL A 725 -10.88 -47.60 -39.32
C VAL A 725 -9.56 -47.96 -38.64
N GLY A 726 -8.47 -47.53 -39.26
CA GLY A 726 -7.09 -47.89 -38.96
C GLY A 726 -6.60 -47.46 -37.58
N ARG A 727 -6.29 -48.49 -36.78
CA ARG A 727 -5.12 -48.67 -35.92
C ARG A 727 -3.82 -48.36 -36.73
N ILE A 728 -2.67 -47.90 -36.24
CA ILE A 728 -1.98 -47.89 -34.92
C ILE A 728 -0.56 -47.29 -35.20
N LEU A 729 0.20 -46.61 -34.33
CA LEU A 729 0.73 -47.09 -33.05
C LEU A 729 1.30 -45.94 -32.19
N LEU A 730 0.65 -45.76 -31.05
CA LEU A 730 1.23 -45.36 -29.78
C LEU A 730 1.68 -46.65 -29.06
N LEU A 731 2.83 -46.65 -28.38
CA LEU A 731 2.96 -47.20 -27.02
C LEU A 731 4.39 -47.02 -26.47
N MET A 732 4.45 -46.27 -25.38
CA MET A 732 5.39 -46.47 -24.28
C MET A 732 5.08 -47.81 -23.58
N PHE A 733 6.05 -48.42 -22.90
CA PHE A 733 6.12 -48.42 -21.43
C PHE A 733 7.34 -49.18 -20.90
N SER A 734 7.70 -48.76 -19.70
CA SER A 734 8.82 -49.03 -18.81
C SER A 734 9.00 -50.45 -18.25
N ALA A 735 10.24 -50.75 -17.80
CA ALA A 735 10.62 -51.32 -16.49
C ALA A 735 12.16 -51.22 -16.37
N ALA A 736 12.81 -50.54 -15.41
CA ALA A 736 12.87 -50.63 -13.94
C ALA A 736 14.15 -51.34 -13.43
N GLY A 737 14.89 -50.65 -12.53
CA GLY A 737 15.91 -51.15 -11.59
C GLY A 737 17.28 -50.45 -11.69
N LEU A 738 17.95 -49.97 -10.65
CA LEU A 738 17.66 -49.81 -9.21
C LEU A 738 18.82 -48.97 -8.56
N LEU A 739 18.44 -48.08 -7.62
CA LEU A 739 19.15 -47.48 -6.45
C LEU A 739 20.69 -47.30 -6.40
N VAL A 740 21.13 -46.09 -5.99
CA VAL A 740 21.50 -45.74 -4.59
C VAL A 740 21.09 -44.28 -4.29
N VAL A 741 20.52 -44.07 -3.10
CA VAL A 741 20.05 -42.80 -2.51
C VAL A 741 21.02 -42.36 -1.41
N ALA A 742 21.31 -41.07 -1.29
CA ALA A 742 21.45 -40.40 0.00
C ALA A 742 21.34 -38.86 -0.14
N ALA A 743 20.29 -38.31 0.46
CA ALA A 743 20.18 -36.91 0.84
C ALA A 743 20.20 -36.84 2.39
N ALA A 744 20.89 -35.84 2.95
CA ALA A 744 20.69 -35.29 4.29
C ALA A 744 21.49 -33.97 4.37
N GLY A 745 21.05 -32.85 4.93
CA GLY A 745 19.85 -32.54 5.69
C GLY A 745 19.90 -31.07 6.16
N ARG A 746 18.76 -30.58 6.65
CA ARG A 746 18.56 -29.29 7.34
C ARG A 746 19.51 -29.09 8.55
N LYS A 747 19.83 -27.82 8.85
CA LYS A 747 20.02 -27.23 10.21
C LYS A 747 19.84 -25.70 10.08
N LYS A 748 18.76 -25.08 10.58
CA LYS A 748 18.61 -24.43 11.91
C LYS A 748 19.72 -24.74 12.93
N TYR A 749 20.43 -23.70 13.38
CA TYR A 749 20.49 -23.15 14.75
C TYR A 749 21.73 -22.25 14.92
N CYS A 750 21.53 -20.94 15.10
CA CYS A 750 21.83 -20.16 16.30
C CYS A 750 21.18 -18.79 16.13
#